data_AF-A1ZV19-F1
#
_entry.id   AF-A1ZV19-F1
#
_cell.length_a   1.000
_cell.length_b   1.000
_cell.length_c   1.000
_cell.angle_alpha   90.00
_cell.angle_beta   90.00
_cell.angle_gamma   90.00
#
_symmetry.space_group_name_H-M   'P 1'
#
loop_
_entity.id
_entity.type
_entity.pdbx_description
1 polymer ?
#
loop_
_entity_poly.entity_id
_entity_poly.type
_entity_poly.pdbx_seq_one_letter_code
_entity_poly.pdbx_strand_id
1 'polypeptide(L)'
;MKNLLSYLLFSGVILLVGCTTKQPKAPAISKGTLDLSTWSFDHNHFVTLDGQWFFYWKKLLSPQDIGKRQLPPYTLVDVPNSWTNYQVNQVKLPPHGYATYCLRIKLPNTNKPLGIFIPKIWSASKVWLNDSLVYTSGKVGRQYKSYESQILEQLVEFSAPSQEVHLVVQVANHDMFIGGLIQSFRLGIYSEILESNSLAYSWTLMWLGVLLVMGVYHFVLFFFRQKNKSTLYFGIICLFIGLRLIVFGEHYIYEYLKEHSGWLTFAIQSKAYYITTFFLPPVALLYVRSLYPEEVRFFKWQIFIVSPQVIKVSLWVTTVYSVFILVVSPVVFTPTIFFYQPFMGLFVAYLFFAIVLAGVHKKRESAFQMAGIFTMVLAGVNDGLLALGALELLPVAFAIFLSLQFLVIARRFSRAFKSVEELSTNLEKKVEERTKELEDKTKQLEKKNRSITDSIQYANRIQKAVLGSQQHIEKQFKDAFIYLKARDIVSGDFYWFSETNCNQSWLYNTNMNGGLEHANPDLPIVKLKIIIAADCTGHGVPGAFMTIMGNDLLNEIIDNECIHKPDVILKELDKRVRATLHNETQEKADDGMDMTVVTIDETHQKLYFSGAKNSILLVRRGEVFRLKGSIYPIGSEHYKAEREYALHVFETQPNDIIYMYSDGFQDQFGGKKGRKYMSKKFRQFLLSLSHLPMEEQRYKINEELKTWMGDHYQQTDDVLVMGVKL
;
A
#
# COMPACT_ATOMS: atom_id res chain seq x y z
N MET A 1 4.29 38.34 -1.72
CA MET A 1 3.26 39.07 -2.50
C MET A 1 3.88 40.07 -3.46
N LYS A 2 4.84 40.92 -3.05
CA LYS A 2 5.50 41.87 -3.98
C LYS A 2 6.18 41.20 -5.19
N ASN A 3 6.88 40.08 -5.01
CA ASN A 3 7.49 39.33 -6.11
C ASN A 3 6.45 38.54 -6.96
N LEU A 4 5.24 38.34 -6.44
CA LEU A 4 4.17 37.60 -7.12
C LEU A 4 3.55 38.44 -8.24
N LEU A 5 3.36 39.73 -7.97
CA LEU A 5 2.86 40.70 -8.93
C LEU A 5 3.88 40.92 -10.04
N SER A 6 5.19 40.92 -9.73
CA SER A 6 6.23 41.13 -10.74
C SER A 6 6.35 39.95 -11.72
N TYR A 7 6.20 38.69 -11.30
CA TYR A 7 6.23 37.54 -12.22
C TYR A 7 4.94 37.41 -13.07
N LEU A 8 3.78 37.75 -12.51
CA LEU A 8 2.52 37.83 -13.27
C LEU A 8 2.51 39.01 -14.24
N LEU A 9 3.09 40.16 -13.86
CA LEU A 9 3.33 41.28 -14.76
C LEU A 9 4.34 40.92 -15.84
N PHE A 10 5.41 40.20 -15.53
CA PHE A 10 6.43 39.83 -16.54
C PHE A 10 5.89 38.83 -17.58
N SER A 11 5.03 37.90 -17.17
CA SER A 11 4.33 36.98 -18.10
C SER A 11 3.17 37.64 -18.85
N GLY A 12 2.46 38.60 -18.22
CA GLY A 12 1.41 39.40 -18.87
C GLY A 12 1.95 40.45 -19.86
N VAL A 13 3.14 41.00 -19.62
CA VAL A 13 3.78 42.02 -20.48
C VAL A 13 4.28 41.41 -21.80
N ILE A 14 4.63 40.12 -21.84
CA ILE A 14 5.02 39.44 -23.08
C ILE A 14 3.81 39.21 -24.01
N LEU A 15 2.57 39.20 -23.48
CA LEU A 15 1.33 38.99 -24.25
C LEU A 15 0.67 40.30 -24.72
N LEU A 16 1.12 41.46 -24.25
CA LEU A 16 0.57 42.77 -24.62
C LEU A 16 1.30 43.45 -25.79
N VAL A 17 2.28 42.79 -26.41
CA VAL A 17 2.90 43.25 -27.66
C VAL A 17 2.03 42.84 -28.85
N GLY A 18 0.75 43.21 -28.80
CA GLY A 18 -0.13 43.26 -29.95
C GLY A 18 -0.26 44.70 -30.36
N CYS A 19 0.66 45.20 -31.20
CA CYS A 19 0.52 46.51 -31.80
C CYS A 19 -0.81 46.57 -32.57
N THR A 20 -1.80 47.29 -32.02
CA THR A 20 -2.99 47.66 -32.78
C THR A 20 -2.59 48.74 -33.78
N THR A 21 -2.10 48.34 -34.95
CA THR A 21 -2.05 49.22 -36.11
C THR A 21 -3.49 49.48 -36.54
N LYS A 22 -3.91 50.75 -36.53
CA LYS A 22 -5.20 51.16 -37.11
C LYS A 22 -5.16 50.82 -38.60
N GLN A 23 -5.80 49.72 -38.99
CA GLN A 23 -5.99 49.42 -40.41
C GLN A 23 -6.92 50.47 -41.05
N PRO A 24 -6.62 50.95 -42.26
CA PRO A 24 -7.54 51.78 -43.04
C PRO A 24 -8.86 51.03 -43.26
N LYS A 25 -10.00 51.71 -43.09
CA LYS A 25 -11.29 51.12 -43.44
C LYS A 25 -11.36 50.93 -44.96
N ALA A 26 -11.61 49.70 -45.38
CA ALA A 26 -11.87 49.35 -46.77
C ALA A 26 -13.08 50.13 -47.32
N PRO A 27 -13.15 50.36 -48.65
CA PRO A 27 -14.37 50.88 -49.29
C PRO A 27 -15.57 49.99 -48.96
N ALA A 28 -16.70 50.59 -48.61
CA ALA A 28 -17.91 49.84 -48.31
C ALA A 28 -18.54 49.27 -49.60
N ILE A 29 -19.06 48.04 -49.53
CA ILE A 29 -19.82 47.44 -50.62
C ILE A 29 -21.17 48.14 -50.74
N SER A 30 -21.47 48.71 -51.92
CA SER A 30 -22.75 49.36 -52.20
C SER A 30 -23.43 48.71 -53.40
N LYS A 31 -24.69 48.30 -53.22
CA LYS A 31 -25.51 47.64 -54.26
C LYS A 31 -24.78 46.46 -54.95
N GLY A 32 -24.13 45.58 -54.16
CA GLY A 32 -23.47 44.38 -54.68
C GLY A 32 -22.21 44.63 -55.51
N THR A 33 -21.63 45.84 -55.45
CA THR A 33 -20.35 46.17 -56.10
C THR A 33 -19.36 46.74 -55.09
N LEU A 34 -18.14 46.23 -55.11
CA LEU A 34 -16.98 46.70 -54.35
C LEU A 34 -15.97 47.31 -55.34
N ASP A 35 -15.59 48.57 -55.15
CA ASP A 35 -14.60 49.25 -56.00
C ASP A 35 -13.27 49.37 -55.25
N LEU A 36 -12.29 48.53 -55.62
CA LEU A 36 -10.93 48.55 -55.09
C LEU A 36 -9.93 49.14 -56.09
N SER A 37 -10.38 49.82 -57.15
CA SER A 37 -9.49 50.38 -58.18
C SER A 37 -8.40 51.30 -57.64
N THR A 38 -8.67 52.02 -56.53
CA THR A 38 -7.72 52.90 -55.83
C THR A 38 -7.08 52.28 -54.58
N TRP A 39 -7.41 51.03 -54.27
CA TRP A 39 -6.91 50.34 -53.07
C TRP A 39 -5.50 49.79 -53.30
N SER A 40 -4.61 49.99 -52.33
CA SER A 40 -3.29 49.35 -52.31
C SER A 40 -3.24 48.24 -51.27
N PHE A 41 -2.81 47.05 -51.69
CA PHE A 41 -2.59 45.90 -50.83
C PHE A 41 -1.21 45.89 -50.16
N ASP A 42 -0.26 46.72 -50.58
CA ASP A 42 1.13 46.71 -50.07
C ASP A 42 1.26 47.14 -48.60
N HIS A 43 0.24 47.81 -48.05
CA HIS A 43 0.17 48.20 -46.63
C HIS A 43 -1.02 47.58 -45.89
N ASN A 44 -1.92 46.92 -46.61
CA ASN A 44 -3.18 46.39 -46.10
C ASN A 44 -3.29 44.92 -46.48
N HIS A 45 -2.92 44.03 -45.55
CA HIS A 45 -2.81 42.58 -45.76
C HIS A 45 -4.01 41.96 -46.51
N PHE A 46 -5.23 42.37 -46.18
CA PHE A 46 -6.45 41.93 -46.88
C PHE A 46 -7.60 42.92 -46.65
N VAL A 47 -8.64 42.79 -47.48
CA VAL A 47 -9.95 43.43 -47.37
C VAL A 47 -10.99 42.38 -47.03
N THR A 48 -11.89 42.66 -46.09
CA THR A 48 -13.09 41.84 -45.89
C THR A 48 -14.17 42.23 -46.89
N LEU A 49 -14.87 41.24 -47.45
CA LEU A 49 -15.93 41.45 -48.43
C LEU A 49 -17.29 41.65 -47.73
N ASP A 50 -17.31 42.50 -46.70
CA ASP A 50 -18.48 42.74 -45.85
C ASP A 50 -19.36 43.86 -46.42
N GLY A 51 -20.67 43.63 -46.47
CA GLY A 51 -21.67 44.60 -46.91
C GLY A 51 -22.79 43.99 -47.74
N GLN A 52 -23.40 44.79 -48.63
CA GLN A 52 -24.62 44.39 -49.35
C GLN A 52 -24.32 43.56 -50.60
N TRP A 53 -24.71 42.29 -50.59
CA TRP A 53 -24.57 41.35 -51.71
C TRP A 53 -25.91 41.12 -52.40
N PHE A 54 -25.87 40.73 -53.68
CA PHE A 54 -27.07 40.25 -54.38
C PHE A 54 -27.44 38.86 -53.89
N PHE A 55 -28.70 38.65 -53.52
CA PHE A 55 -29.20 37.40 -52.96
C PHE A 55 -30.42 36.87 -53.71
N TYR A 56 -30.36 35.59 -54.07
CA TYR A 56 -31.40 34.88 -54.80
C TYR A 56 -31.90 33.68 -53.99
N TRP A 57 -33.01 33.86 -53.29
CA TRP A 57 -33.62 32.80 -52.49
C TRP A 57 -34.22 31.68 -53.33
N LYS A 58 -34.02 30.42 -52.93
CA LYS A 58 -34.48 29.21 -53.62
C LYS A 58 -34.08 29.13 -55.09
N LYS A 59 -32.92 29.70 -55.43
CA LYS A 59 -32.33 29.64 -56.77
C LYS A 59 -30.86 29.27 -56.65
N LEU A 60 -30.44 28.27 -57.42
CA LEU A 60 -29.04 27.88 -57.60
C LEU A 60 -28.63 28.33 -59.01
N LEU A 61 -28.06 29.52 -59.11
CA LEU A 61 -27.67 30.14 -60.37
C LEU A 61 -26.17 29.93 -60.60
N SER A 62 -25.79 29.54 -61.81
CA SER A 62 -24.39 29.52 -62.25
C SER A 62 -23.98 30.90 -62.80
N PRO A 63 -22.67 31.19 -62.96
CA PRO A 63 -22.21 32.42 -63.61
C PRO A 63 -22.87 32.67 -64.98
N GLN A 64 -23.06 31.59 -65.77
CA GLN A 64 -23.72 31.64 -67.07
C GLN A 64 -25.21 32.03 -67.00
N ASP A 65 -25.89 31.72 -65.90
CA ASP A 65 -27.30 32.10 -65.71
C ASP A 65 -27.47 33.58 -65.35
N ILE A 66 -26.45 34.17 -64.71
CA ILE A 66 -26.43 35.58 -64.31
C ILE A 66 -26.16 36.48 -65.53
N GLY A 67 -25.43 36.00 -66.54
CA GLY A 67 -25.18 36.71 -67.79
C GLY A 67 -26.37 36.77 -68.77
N LYS A 68 -27.49 36.10 -68.49
CA LYS A 68 -28.67 36.06 -69.38
C LYS A 68 -29.50 37.36 -69.29
N ARG A 69 -30.10 37.78 -70.41
CA ARG A 69 -30.86 39.06 -70.55
C ARG A 69 -31.98 39.30 -69.53
N GLN A 70 -32.53 38.25 -68.90
CA GLN A 70 -33.60 38.37 -67.92
C GLN A 70 -33.20 37.70 -66.60
N LEU A 71 -32.72 38.51 -65.68
CA LEU A 71 -32.33 38.07 -64.34
C LEU A 71 -33.56 37.82 -63.46
N PRO A 72 -33.55 36.75 -62.63
CA PRO A 72 -34.55 36.58 -61.60
C PRO A 72 -34.56 37.75 -60.59
N PRO A 73 -35.67 38.02 -59.89
CA PRO A 73 -35.71 39.03 -58.83
C PRO A 73 -34.70 38.70 -57.72
N TYR A 74 -33.96 39.72 -57.29
CA TYR A 74 -32.94 39.65 -56.24
C TYR A 74 -33.34 40.48 -55.02
N THR A 75 -32.70 40.23 -53.88
CA THR A 75 -32.74 41.08 -52.69
C THR A 75 -31.31 41.46 -52.33
N LEU A 76 -31.10 42.67 -51.81
CA LEU A 76 -29.79 43.05 -51.25
C LEU A 76 -29.78 42.62 -49.79
N VAL A 77 -28.75 41.88 -49.40
CA VAL A 77 -28.60 41.37 -48.03
C VAL A 77 -27.21 41.65 -47.51
N ASP A 78 -27.10 41.90 -46.21
CA ASP A 78 -25.82 42.13 -45.57
C ASP A 78 -25.11 40.79 -45.30
N VAL A 79 -23.87 40.68 -45.76
CA VAL A 79 -22.95 39.57 -45.50
C VAL A 79 -21.75 40.13 -44.72
N PRO A 80 -21.28 39.48 -43.65
CA PRO A 80 -21.77 38.22 -43.09
C PRO A 80 -23.05 38.37 -42.27
N ASN A 81 -24.01 37.45 -42.47
CA ASN A 81 -25.20 37.30 -41.63
C ASN A 81 -25.88 35.94 -41.87
N SER A 82 -26.67 35.47 -40.91
CA SER A 82 -27.54 34.30 -41.12
C SER A 82 -28.70 34.70 -42.02
N TRP A 83 -29.04 33.87 -43.00
CA TRP A 83 -30.18 34.16 -43.87
C TRP A 83 -31.51 34.16 -43.13
N THR A 84 -31.58 33.59 -41.92
CA THR A 84 -32.78 33.61 -41.07
C THR A 84 -33.12 35.01 -40.59
N ASN A 85 -32.14 35.92 -40.63
CA ASN A 85 -32.30 37.32 -40.29
C ASN A 85 -32.74 38.17 -41.48
N TYR A 86 -32.66 37.64 -42.71
CA TYR A 86 -33.11 38.33 -43.91
C TYR A 86 -34.64 38.30 -44.04
N GLN A 87 -35.17 39.32 -44.72
CA GLN A 87 -36.57 39.39 -45.12
C GLN A 87 -36.66 39.48 -46.63
N VAL A 88 -37.34 38.53 -47.26
CA VAL A 88 -37.66 38.56 -48.69
C VAL A 88 -39.16 38.71 -48.80
N ASN A 89 -39.63 39.76 -49.47
CA ASN A 89 -41.06 40.11 -49.54
C ASN A 89 -41.72 40.21 -48.15
N GLN A 90 -41.04 40.84 -47.18
CA GLN A 90 -41.47 41.01 -45.78
C GLN A 90 -41.62 39.70 -44.96
N VAL A 91 -41.18 38.55 -45.49
CA VAL A 91 -41.20 37.26 -44.79
C VAL A 91 -39.78 36.87 -44.37
N LYS A 92 -39.61 36.50 -43.10
CA LYS A 92 -38.34 35.94 -42.61
C LYS A 92 -38.09 34.57 -43.22
N LEU A 93 -36.83 34.32 -43.59
CA LEU A 93 -36.47 33.06 -44.23
C LEU A 93 -36.33 31.93 -43.19
N PRO A 94 -36.73 30.69 -43.55
CA PRO A 94 -36.49 29.53 -42.70
C PRO A 94 -34.98 29.17 -42.65
N PRO A 95 -34.54 28.43 -41.62
CA PRO A 95 -33.14 28.00 -41.49
C PRO A 95 -32.72 27.05 -42.61
N HIS A 96 -33.63 26.20 -43.09
CA HIS A 96 -33.37 25.26 -44.17
C HIS A 96 -33.81 25.83 -45.53
N GLY A 97 -32.96 25.66 -46.54
CA GLY A 97 -33.20 26.15 -47.88
C GLY A 97 -31.93 26.16 -48.72
N TYR A 98 -31.98 26.89 -49.83
CA TYR A 98 -30.82 27.08 -50.70
C TYR A 98 -30.90 28.43 -51.40
N ALA A 99 -29.76 29.03 -51.69
CA ALA A 99 -29.66 30.37 -52.25
C ALA A 99 -28.38 30.57 -53.07
N THR A 100 -28.36 31.63 -53.88
CA THR A 100 -27.15 32.12 -54.55
C THR A 100 -26.85 33.55 -54.11
N TYR A 101 -25.61 33.83 -53.76
CA TYR A 101 -25.08 35.15 -53.44
C TYR A 101 -24.15 35.62 -54.57
N CYS A 102 -24.19 36.89 -54.94
CA CYS A 102 -23.31 37.44 -55.96
C CYS A 102 -22.71 38.78 -55.50
N LEU A 103 -21.42 38.97 -55.80
CA LEU A 103 -20.69 40.21 -55.56
C LEU A 103 -19.82 40.54 -56.79
N ARG A 104 -19.81 41.81 -57.19
CA ARG A 104 -18.91 42.32 -58.22
C ARG A 104 -17.77 43.09 -57.56
N ILE A 105 -16.53 42.81 -57.95
CA ILE A 105 -15.34 43.41 -57.36
C ILE A 105 -14.53 44.01 -58.49
N LYS A 106 -14.28 45.33 -58.45
CA LYS A 106 -13.29 45.96 -59.32
C LYS A 106 -11.95 45.96 -58.62
N LEU A 107 -10.93 45.42 -59.28
CA LEU A 107 -9.60 45.23 -58.70
C LEU A 107 -8.65 46.37 -59.09
N PRO A 108 -7.68 46.72 -58.23
CA PRO A 108 -6.58 47.60 -58.62
C PRO A 108 -5.68 46.92 -59.64
N ASN A 109 -4.95 47.72 -60.41
CA ASN A 109 -3.96 47.18 -61.35
C ASN A 109 -2.76 46.62 -60.55
N THR A 110 -2.68 45.30 -60.40
CA THR A 110 -1.61 44.62 -59.66
C THR A 110 -1.10 43.42 -60.44
N ASN A 111 0.22 43.24 -60.45
CA ASN A 111 0.89 42.10 -61.07
C ASN A 111 1.12 40.94 -60.09
N LYS A 112 0.76 41.11 -58.80
CA LYS A 112 0.89 40.06 -57.79
C LYS A 112 -0.33 39.14 -57.82
N PRO A 113 -0.17 37.81 -57.63
CA PRO A 113 -1.31 36.89 -57.53
C PRO A 113 -2.18 37.24 -56.32
N LEU A 114 -3.49 37.29 -56.55
CA LEU A 114 -4.47 37.57 -55.51
C LEU A 114 -4.99 36.26 -54.92
N GLY A 115 -5.29 36.30 -53.63
CA GLY A 115 -5.92 35.21 -52.91
C GLY A 115 -7.32 35.62 -52.46
N ILE A 116 -8.31 34.76 -52.69
CA ILE A 116 -9.60 34.84 -51.98
C ILE A 116 -9.65 33.74 -50.93
N PHE A 117 -9.80 34.15 -49.67
CA PHE A 117 -10.06 33.25 -48.56
C PHE A 117 -11.56 33.03 -48.43
N ILE A 118 -11.98 31.80 -48.69
CA ILE A 118 -13.34 31.33 -48.54
C ILE A 118 -13.47 30.81 -47.10
N PRO A 119 -14.29 31.46 -46.26
CA PRO A 119 -14.41 31.10 -44.86
C PRO A 119 -15.27 29.84 -44.68
N LYS A 120 -15.39 29.37 -43.44
CA LYS A 120 -16.23 28.21 -43.10
C LYS A 120 -17.69 28.55 -43.36
N ILE A 121 -18.23 28.05 -44.47
CA ILE A 121 -19.66 28.06 -44.74
C ILE A 121 -20.25 26.82 -44.08
N TRP A 122 -21.14 27.00 -43.10
CA TRP A 122 -21.67 25.92 -42.28
C TRP A 122 -22.76 25.11 -43.00
N SER A 123 -22.52 24.74 -44.26
CA SER A 123 -23.40 23.93 -45.10
C SER A 123 -22.73 23.65 -46.46
N ALA A 124 -23.40 22.92 -47.36
CA ALA A 124 -22.82 22.66 -48.68
C ALA A 124 -22.78 23.95 -49.51
N SER A 125 -21.65 24.17 -50.17
CA SER A 125 -21.44 25.39 -50.95
C SER A 125 -20.57 25.17 -52.18
N LYS A 126 -20.76 26.04 -53.16
CA LYS A 126 -19.92 26.16 -54.35
C LYS A 126 -19.60 27.62 -54.59
N VAL A 127 -18.35 27.90 -54.93
CA VAL A 127 -17.89 29.27 -55.21
C VAL A 127 -17.25 29.31 -56.58
N TRP A 128 -17.69 30.28 -57.38
CA TRP A 128 -17.10 30.61 -58.66
C TRP A 128 -16.45 31.99 -58.58
N LEU A 129 -15.31 32.10 -59.25
CA LEU A 129 -14.70 33.37 -59.62
C LEU A 129 -14.81 33.51 -61.13
N ASN A 130 -15.56 34.52 -61.58
CA ASN A 130 -16.00 34.66 -62.96
C ASN A 130 -16.71 33.38 -63.41
N ASP A 131 -16.23 32.72 -64.46
CA ASP A 131 -16.78 31.47 -64.98
C ASP A 131 -16.09 30.21 -64.43
N SER A 132 -15.05 30.35 -63.61
CA SER A 132 -14.28 29.23 -63.07
C SER A 132 -14.83 28.78 -61.71
N LEU A 133 -15.14 27.49 -61.57
CA LEU A 133 -15.50 26.88 -60.29
C LEU A 133 -14.22 26.66 -59.48
N VAL A 134 -14.04 27.41 -58.39
CA VAL A 134 -12.79 27.40 -57.62
C VAL A 134 -12.89 26.68 -56.28
N TYR A 135 -14.10 26.44 -55.79
CA TYR A 135 -14.31 25.77 -54.50
C TYR A 135 -15.64 25.02 -54.47
N THR A 136 -15.61 23.84 -53.88
CA THR A 136 -16.79 23.02 -53.61
C THR A 136 -16.62 22.38 -52.23
N SER A 137 -17.63 22.56 -51.38
CA SER A 137 -17.73 21.86 -50.11
C SER A 137 -19.04 21.10 -50.07
N GLY A 138 -18.96 19.77 -50.01
CA GLY A 138 -20.12 18.89 -50.01
C GLY A 138 -20.88 18.89 -51.34
N LYS A 139 -22.14 18.45 -51.31
CA LYS A 139 -23.03 18.42 -52.48
C LYS A 139 -24.18 19.41 -52.30
N VAL A 140 -24.15 20.46 -53.11
CA VAL A 140 -25.23 21.47 -53.16
C VAL A 140 -26.45 20.86 -53.86
N GLY A 141 -27.53 20.67 -53.10
CA GLY A 141 -28.77 20.06 -53.56
C GLY A 141 -30.00 20.88 -53.19
N ARG A 142 -31.06 20.77 -53.99
CA ARG A 142 -32.35 21.42 -53.71
C ARG A 142 -33.15 20.70 -52.62
N GLN A 143 -32.83 19.43 -52.38
CA GLN A 143 -33.49 18.55 -51.42
C GLN A 143 -32.45 17.79 -50.60
N TYR A 144 -32.83 17.35 -49.39
CA TYR A 144 -31.97 16.60 -48.47
C TYR A 144 -31.33 15.35 -49.10
N LYS A 145 -32.04 14.60 -49.96
CA LYS A 145 -31.50 13.39 -50.63
C LYS A 145 -30.34 13.68 -51.59
N SER A 146 -30.33 14.88 -52.18
CA SER A 146 -29.31 15.34 -53.13
C SER A 146 -28.24 16.21 -52.46
N TYR A 147 -28.26 16.26 -51.14
CA TYR A 147 -27.47 17.18 -50.32
C TYR A 147 -26.49 16.41 -49.44
N GLU A 148 -25.27 16.91 -49.38
CA GLU A 148 -24.24 16.40 -48.48
C GLU A 148 -23.51 17.58 -47.86
N SER A 149 -23.57 17.70 -46.53
CA SER A 149 -22.95 18.81 -45.81
C SER A 149 -21.48 18.57 -45.57
N GLN A 150 -20.70 19.63 -45.75
CA GLN A 150 -19.28 19.64 -45.46
C GLN A 150 -18.88 21.09 -45.17
N ILE A 151 -18.00 21.27 -44.19
CA ILE A 151 -17.47 22.58 -43.81
C ILE A 151 -15.98 22.53 -44.12
N LEU A 152 -15.56 23.27 -45.13
CA LEU A 152 -14.17 23.51 -45.46
C LEU A 152 -13.93 25.01 -45.46
N GLU A 153 -12.67 25.39 -45.35
CA GLU A 153 -12.19 26.72 -45.69
C GLU A 153 -11.07 26.54 -46.71
N GLN A 154 -10.91 27.49 -47.62
CA GLN A 154 -9.86 27.37 -48.64
C GLN A 154 -9.38 28.76 -49.04
N LEU A 155 -8.05 28.89 -49.15
CA LEU A 155 -7.44 30.00 -49.86
C LEU A 155 -7.27 29.61 -51.33
N VAL A 156 -7.90 30.35 -52.22
CA VAL A 156 -7.81 30.15 -53.66
C VAL A 156 -6.92 31.23 -54.26
N GLU A 157 -5.86 30.82 -54.95
CA GLU A 157 -5.05 31.70 -55.78
C GLU A 157 -5.74 31.97 -57.11
N PHE A 158 -5.77 33.24 -57.55
CA PHE A 158 -6.22 33.59 -58.87
C PHE A 158 -5.47 34.81 -59.43
N SER A 159 -5.38 34.86 -60.75
CA SER A 159 -4.95 36.05 -61.48
C SER A 159 -6.16 36.64 -62.21
N ALA A 160 -6.35 37.95 -62.11
CA ALA A 160 -7.46 38.64 -62.75
C ALA A 160 -6.94 39.48 -63.93
N PRO A 161 -6.91 38.94 -65.16
CA PRO A 161 -6.53 39.71 -66.34
C PRO A 161 -7.55 40.82 -66.66
N SER A 162 -8.82 40.65 -66.26
CA SER A 162 -9.81 41.72 -66.21
C SER A 162 -9.77 42.43 -64.85
N GLN A 163 -9.84 43.76 -64.84
CA GLN A 163 -9.96 44.55 -63.60
C GLN A 163 -11.33 44.40 -62.90
N GLU A 164 -12.14 43.43 -63.31
CA GLU A 164 -13.43 43.10 -62.71
C GLU A 164 -13.52 41.58 -62.47
N VAL A 165 -13.95 41.22 -61.26
CA VAL A 165 -14.14 39.84 -60.80
C VAL A 165 -15.56 39.68 -60.27
N HIS A 166 -16.25 38.65 -60.73
CA HIS A 166 -17.60 38.30 -60.29
C HIS A 166 -17.52 37.08 -59.38
N LEU A 167 -17.88 37.27 -58.12
CA LEU A 167 -17.94 36.22 -57.12
C LEU A 167 -19.37 35.69 -57.03
N VAL A 168 -19.56 34.40 -57.29
CA VAL A 168 -20.86 33.72 -57.18
C VAL A 168 -20.75 32.61 -56.15
N VAL A 169 -21.61 32.62 -55.15
CA VAL A 169 -21.60 31.64 -54.04
C VAL A 169 -22.96 30.97 -53.95
N GLN A 170 -23.02 29.67 -54.23
CA GLN A 170 -24.20 28.85 -53.95
C GLN A 170 -24.09 28.25 -52.56
N VAL A 171 -25.20 28.28 -51.81
CA VAL A 171 -25.31 27.69 -50.47
C VAL A 171 -26.59 26.87 -50.40
N ALA A 172 -26.50 25.63 -49.94
CA ALA A 172 -27.66 24.80 -49.60
C ALA A 172 -27.50 24.30 -48.17
N ASN A 173 -28.53 24.50 -47.34
CA ASN A 173 -28.54 24.08 -45.95
C ASN A 173 -29.83 23.29 -45.69
N HIS A 174 -29.70 22.00 -45.38
CA HIS A 174 -30.83 21.13 -45.03
C HIS A 174 -30.64 20.41 -43.68
N ASP A 175 -29.55 20.68 -42.97
CA ASP A 175 -29.17 20.00 -41.72
C ASP A 175 -28.82 20.93 -40.56
N MET A 176 -28.56 22.21 -40.82
CA MET A 176 -28.18 23.19 -39.79
C MET A 176 -29.29 24.19 -39.49
N PHE A 177 -29.34 24.62 -38.24
CA PHE A 177 -30.26 25.65 -37.75
C PHE A 177 -29.86 27.09 -38.14
N ILE A 178 -28.62 27.26 -38.65
CA ILE A 178 -28.10 28.52 -39.20
C ILE A 178 -27.67 28.25 -40.64
N GLY A 179 -28.13 29.09 -41.58
CA GLY A 179 -27.76 28.99 -42.99
C GLY A 179 -27.34 30.34 -43.55
N GLY A 180 -26.66 30.31 -44.69
CA GLY A 180 -26.13 31.50 -45.35
C GLY A 180 -24.64 31.74 -45.07
N LEU A 181 -24.18 32.96 -45.31
CA LEU A 181 -22.78 33.36 -45.22
C LEU A 181 -22.56 34.13 -43.91
N ILE A 182 -22.18 33.44 -42.84
CA ILE A 182 -22.05 33.99 -41.49
C ILE A 182 -20.63 34.44 -41.13
N GLN A 183 -19.66 34.23 -42.02
CA GLN A 183 -18.27 34.63 -41.86
C GLN A 183 -17.82 35.46 -43.07
N SER A 184 -16.87 36.37 -42.84
CA SER A 184 -16.34 37.28 -43.84
C SER A 184 -15.41 36.57 -44.82
N PHE A 185 -15.63 36.77 -46.12
CA PHE A 185 -14.63 36.45 -47.14
C PHE A 185 -13.51 37.48 -47.06
N ARG A 186 -12.26 37.04 -47.31
CA ARG A 186 -11.10 37.95 -47.35
C ARG A 186 -10.46 37.93 -48.72
N LEU A 187 -10.08 39.09 -49.23
CA LEU A 187 -9.40 39.27 -50.51
C LEU A 187 -8.10 40.05 -50.28
N GLY A 188 -6.99 39.58 -50.83
CA GLY A 188 -5.69 40.23 -50.68
C GLY A 188 -4.60 39.55 -51.49
N ILE A 189 -3.34 39.85 -51.18
CA ILE A 189 -2.20 39.19 -51.80
C ILE A 189 -2.14 37.73 -51.34
N TYR A 190 -2.05 36.79 -52.27
CA TYR A 190 -2.13 35.35 -51.95
C TYR A 190 -1.08 34.93 -50.92
N SER A 191 0.19 35.30 -51.11
CA SER A 191 1.28 34.93 -50.21
C SER A 191 1.11 35.45 -48.79
N GLU A 192 0.57 36.67 -48.62
CA GLU A 192 0.37 37.27 -47.29
C GLU A 192 -0.78 36.60 -46.53
N ILE A 193 -1.88 36.29 -47.22
CA ILE A 193 -2.99 35.54 -46.60
C ILE A 193 -2.54 34.11 -46.28
N LEU A 194 -1.75 33.49 -47.16
CA LEU A 194 -1.19 32.16 -46.94
C LEU A 194 -0.28 32.12 -45.70
N GLU A 195 0.63 33.10 -45.56
CA GLU A 195 1.51 33.22 -44.40
C GLU A 195 0.72 33.45 -43.11
N SER A 196 -0.25 34.37 -43.13
CA SER A 196 -1.13 34.65 -41.99
C SER A 196 -1.91 33.41 -41.54
N ASN A 197 -2.49 32.65 -42.47
CA ASN A 197 -3.18 31.40 -42.18
C ASN A 197 -2.20 30.33 -41.67
N SER A 198 -1.01 30.20 -42.29
CA SER A 198 0.02 29.25 -41.86
C SER A 198 0.50 29.49 -40.43
N LEU A 199 0.59 30.76 -40.01
CA LEU A 199 0.92 31.14 -38.64
C LEU A 199 -0.20 30.71 -37.67
N ALA A 200 -1.47 30.94 -38.01
CA ALA A 200 -2.61 30.49 -37.20
C ALA A 200 -2.68 28.94 -37.08
N TYR A 201 -2.39 28.23 -38.17
CA TYR A 201 -2.28 26.77 -38.18
C TYR A 201 -1.14 26.26 -37.29
N SER A 202 0.02 26.92 -37.37
CA SER A 202 1.17 26.60 -36.52
C SER A 202 0.86 26.80 -35.03
N TRP A 203 0.12 27.85 -34.68
CA TRP A 203 -0.36 28.06 -33.31
C TRP A 203 -1.26 26.92 -32.84
N THR A 204 -2.21 26.48 -33.67
CA THR A 204 -3.12 25.37 -33.35
C THR A 204 -2.35 24.06 -33.12
N LEU A 205 -1.39 23.75 -33.99
CA LEU A 205 -0.54 22.55 -33.87
C LEU A 205 0.34 22.58 -32.62
N MET A 206 0.94 23.73 -32.30
CA MET A 206 1.73 23.90 -31.09
C MET A 206 0.88 23.62 -29.83
N TRP A 207 -0.32 24.20 -29.75
CA TRP A 207 -1.22 23.98 -28.61
C TRP A 207 -1.69 22.53 -28.51
N LEU A 208 -1.98 21.88 -29.64
CA LEU A 208 -2.31 20.47 -29.68
C LEU A 208 -1.15 19.61 -29.13
N GLY A 209 0.09 19.90 -29.54
CA GLY A 209 1.28 19.22 -29.04
C GLY A 209 1.44 19.35 -27.51
N VAL A 210 1.30 20.57 -26.98
CA VAL A 210 1.36 20.83 -25.54
C VAL A 210 0.27 20.05 -24.78
N LEU A 211 -0.97 20.05 -25.29
CA LEU A 211 -2.09 19.32 -24.68
C LEU A 211 -1.88 17.81 -24.69
N LEU A 212 -1.37 17.26 -25.78
CA LEU A 212 -1.11 15.83 -25.92
C LEU A 212 0.00 15.38 -24.97
N VAL A 213 1.13 16.09 -24.93
CA VAL A 213 2.23 15.80 -24.01
C VAL A 213 1.76 15.89 -22.56
N MET A 214 1.02 16.94 -22.19
CA MET A 214 0.49 17.08 -20.84
C MET A 214 -0.54 16.02 -20.48
N GLY A 215 -1.39 15.61 -21.43
CA GLY A 215 -2.35 14.53 -21.25
C GLY A 215 -1.65 13.20 -20.98
N VAL A 216 -0.70 12.81 -21.84
CA VAL A 216 0.09 11.59 -21.70
C VAL A 216 0.87 11.58 -20.39
N TYR A 217 1.56 12.67 -20.07
CA TYR A 217 2.30 12.82 -18.81
C TYR A 217 1.42 12.53 -17.58
N HIS A 218 0.20 13.08 -17.54
CA HIS A 218 -0.70 12.90 -16.41
C HIS A 218 -1.32 11.49 -16.36
N PHE A 219 -1.57 10.85 -17.50
CA PHE A 219 -1.97 9.44 -17.53
C PHE A 219 -0.84 8.53 -17.03
N VAL A 220 0.41 8.77 -17.42
CA VAL A 220 1.59 8.03 -16.91
C VAL A 220 1.73 8.22 -15.40
N LEU A 221 1.63 9.46 -14.90
CA LEU A 221 1.64 9.72 -13.46
C LEU A 221 0.50 8.99 -12.72
N PHE A 222 -0.68 8.92 -13.31
CA PHE A 222 -1.79 8.17 -12.73
C PHE A 222 -1.53 6.66 -12.71
N PHE A 223 -0.95 6.10 -13.77
CA PHE A 223 -0.59 4.68 -13.86
C PHE A 223 0.36 4.28 -12.73
N PHE A 224 1.42 5.06 -12.49
CA PHE A 224 2.36 4.82 -11.39
C PHE A 224 1.81 5.17 -10.00
N ARG A 225 0.85 6.09 -9.91
CA ARG A 225 0.31 6.59 -8.63
C ARG A 225 -1.21 6.73 -8.65
N GLN A 226 -1.89 5.58 -8.67
CA GLN A 226 -3.36 5.50 -8.77
C GLN A 226 -4.12 6.16 -7.61
N LYS A 227 -3.47 6.43 -6.48
CA LYS A 227 -4.10 7.13 -5.33
C LYS A 227 -4.50 8.58 -5.65
N ASN A 228 -3.80 9.25 -6.58
CA ASN A 228 -4.10 10.64 -6.89
C ASN A 228 -5.00 10.77 -8.12
N LYS A 229 -6.33 10.74 -7.92
CA LYS A 229 -7.31 10.86 -9.01
C LYS A 229 -7.28 12.20 -9.75
N SER A 230 -6.64 13.23 -9.20
CA SER A 230 -6.57 14.54 -9.86
C SER A 230 -5.76 14.51 -11.16
N THR A 231 -4.74 13.64 -11.25
CA THR A 231 -3.95 13.50 -12.48
C THR A 231 -4.76 12.85 -13.60
N LEU A 232 -5.60 11.87 -13.27
CA LEU A 232 -6.52 11.25 -14.23
C LEU A 232 -7.48 12.27 -14.83
N TYR A 233 -8.20 13.02 -14.00
CA TYR A 233 -9.20 13.97 -14.49
C TYR A 233 -8.57 15.11 -15.28
N PHE A 234 -7.36 15.56 -14.89
CA PHE A 234 -6.64 16.55 -15.67
C PHE A 234 -6.20 16.01 -17.04
N GLY A 235 -5.72 14.76 -17.11
CA GLY A 235 -5.41 14.09 -18.38
C GLY A 235 -6.62 13.99 -19.31
N ILE A 236 -7.81 13.68 -18.75
CA ILE A 236 -9.07 13.65 -19.51
C ILE A 236 -9.44 15.05 -20.04
N ILE A 237 -9.27 16.11 -19.24
CA ILE A 237 -9.50 17.50 -19.69
C ILE A 237 -8.57 17.83 -20.86
N CYS A 238 -7.27 17.54 -20.75
CA CYS A 238 -6.31 17.75 -21.83
C CYS A 238 -6.69 16.98 -23.10
N LEU A 239 -7.12 15.73 -22.96
CA LEU A 239 -7.57 14.90 -24.07
C LEU A 239 -8.81 15.48 -24.76
N PHE A 240 -9.81 15.93 -23.99
CA PHE A 240 -11.03 16.53 -24.55
C PHE A 240 -10.76 17.86 -25.26
N ILE A 241 -9.94 18.72 -24.68
CA ILE A 241 -9.54 19.98 -25.33
C ILE A 241 -8.72 19.69 -26.60
N GLY A 242 -7.76 18.74 -26.54
CA GLY A 242 -6.96 18.35 -27.70
C GLY A 242 -7.82 17.75 -28.83
N LEU A 243 -8.75 16.86 -28.50
CA LEU A 243 -9.68 16.28 -29.49
C LEU A 243 -10.58 17.34 -30.11
N ARG A 244 -11.01 18.34 -29.33
CA ARG A 244 -11.77 19.48 -29.84
C ARG A 244 -10.95 20.34 -30.81
N LEU A 245 -9.68 20.61 -30.53
CA LEU A 245 -8.79 21.34 -31.45
C LEU A 245 -8.64 20.60 -32.78
N ILE A 246 -8.54 19.26 -32.76
CA ILE A 246 -8.48 18.44 -33.98
C ILE A 246 -9.80 18.51 -34.76
N VAL A 247 -10.93 18.38 -34.07
CA VAL A 247 -12.25 18.20 -34.70
C VAL A 247 -12.86 19.52 -35.21
N PHE A 248 -12.62 20.64 -34.53
CA PHE A 248 -13.28 21.92 -34.84
C PHE A 248 -12.32 23.10 -34.97
N GLY A 249 -11.02 22.92 -34.66
CA GLY A 249 -10.03 23.96 -34.86
C GLY A 249 -9.79 24.25 -36.34
N GLU A 250 -8.62 24.77 -36.65
CA GLU A 250 -8.20 24.97 -38.03
C GLU A 250 -8.06 23.62 -38.76
N HIS A 251 -8.79 23.41 -39.86
CA HIS A 251 -9.25 22.09 -40.35
C HIS A 251 -8.18 21.14 -40.93
N TYR A 252 -6.89 21.49 -40.88
CA TYR A 252 -5.83 20.73 -41.55
C TYR A 252 -5.76 19.25 -41.13
N ILE A 253 -5.84 18.96 -39.82
CA ILE A 253 -5.77 17.58 -39.31
C ILE A 253 -7.03 16.80 -39.66
N TYR A 254 -8.20 17.42 -39.53
CA TYR A 254 -9.47 16.78 -39.87
C TYR A 254 -9.54 16.45 -41.36
N GLU A 255 -9.13 17.37 -42.22
CA GLU A 255 -9.06 17.18 -43.68
C GLU A 255 -8.13 16.04 -44.05
N TYR A 256 -6.91 16.06 -43.52
CA TYR A 256 -5.94 14.98 -43.70
C TYR A 256 -6.52 13.62 -43.26
N LEU A 257 -7.13 13.54 -42.07
CA LEU A 257 -7.73 12.30 -41.58
C LEU A 257 -8.92 11.86 -42.42
N LYS A 258 -9.77 12.79 -42.87
CA LYS A 258 -10.94 12.48 -43.69
C LYS A 258 -10.55 11.92 -45.06
N GLU A 259 -9.56 12.53 -45.72
CA GLU A 259 -9.05 12.09 -47.02
C GLU A 259 -8.53 10.65 -46.95
N HIS A 260 -7.87 10.28 -45.85
CA HIS A 260 -7.25 8.96 -45.71
C HIS A 260 -8.14 7.89 -45.06
N SER A 261 -9.18 8.28 -44.31
CA SER A 261 -9.90 7.32 -43.44
C SER A 261 -11.29 6.93 -43.94
N GLY A 262 -11.95 7.73 -44.79
CA GLY A 262 -13.28 7.42 -45.36
C GLY A 262 -14.46 7.35 -44.37
N TRP A 263 -14.24 7.02 -43.10
CA TRP A 263 -15.27 6.90 -42.05
C TRP A 263 -15.56 8.22 -41.34
N LEU A 264 -14.67 9.22 -41.45
CA LEU A 264 -14.74 10.50 -40.71
C LEU A 264 -15.78 11.46 -41.31
N THR A 265 -17.07 11.13 -41.18
CA THR A 265 -18.17 11.96 -41.70
C THR A 265 -18.39 13.22 -40.85
N PHE A 266 -19.04 14.23 -41.45
CA PHE A 266 -19.47 15.44 -40.74
C PHE A 266 -20.29 15.10 -39.48
N ALA A 267 -21.12 14.06 -39.54
CA ALA A 267 -21.90 13.60 -38.39
C ALA A 267 -21.02 13.14 -37.21
N ILE A 268 -19.92 12.43 -37.47
CA ILE A 268 -18.98 11.99 -36.41
C ILE A 268 -18.23 13.20 -35.85
N GLN A 269 -17.80 14.12 -36.71
CA GLN A 269 -17.14 15.37 -36.31
C GLN A 269 -18.01 16.16 -35.33
N SER A 270 -19.26 16.46 -35.69
CA SER A 270 -20.17 17.22 -34.82
C SER A 270 -20.45 16.49 -33.50
N LYS A 271 -20.68 15.16 -33.54
CA LYS A 271 -20.91 14.36 -32.33
C LYS A 271 -19.72 14.43 -31.38
N ALA A 272 -18.50 14.24 -31.90
CA ALA A 272 -17.27 14.31 -31.10
C ALA A 272 -17.06 15.70 -30.48
N TYR A 273 -17.29 16.77 -31.25
CA TYR A 273 -17.20 18.15 -30.77
C TYR A 273 -18.16 18.44 -29.61
N TYR A 274 -19.43 18.09 -29.74
CA TYR A 274 -20.43 18.39 -28.71
C TYR A 274 -20.26 17.52 -27.48
N ILE A 275 -20.00 16.21 -27.62
CA ILE A 275 -19.79 15.30 -26.49
C ILE A 275 -18.60 15.77 -25.64
N THR A 276 -17.46 16.04 -26.27
CA THR A 276 -16.28 16.55 -25.54
C THR A 276 -16.55 17.89 -24.88
N THR A 277 -17.28 18.80 -25.54
CA THR A 277 -17.66 20.10 -24.97
C THR A 277 -18.57 19.96 -23.76
N PHE A 278 -19.57 19.08 -23.80
CA PHE A 278 -20.53 18.92 -22.71
C PHE A 278 -19.97 18.14 -21.50
N PHE A 279 -19.00 17.25 -21.71
CA PHE A 279 -18.33 16.54 -20.61
C PHE A 279 -17.26 17.37 -19.88
N LEU A 280 -16.77 18.49 -20.46
CA LEU A 280 -15.74 19.31 -19.82
C LEU A 280 -16.14 19.84 -18.43
N PRO A 281 -17.32 20.47 -18.22
CA PRO A 281 -17.69 20.96 -16.89
C PRO A 281 -17.85 19.85 -15.82
N PRO A 282 -18.53 18.71 -16.09
CA PRO A 282 -18.57 17.59 -15.14
C PRO A 282 -17.19 17.04 -14.78
N VAL A 283 -16.28 16.89 -15.75
CA VAL A 283 -14.90 16.42 -15.49
C VAL A 283 -14.10 17.47 -14.72
N ALA A 284 -14.30 18.75 -14.99
CA ALA A 284 -13.69 19.83 -14.21
C ALA A 284 -14.18 19.84 -12.75
N LEU A 285 -15.46 19.55 -12.50
CA LEU A 285 -15.99 19.38 -11.14
C LEU A 285 -15.35 18.18 -10.42
N LEU A 286 -15.17 17.05 -11.12
CA LEU A 286 -14.43 15.89 -10.60
C LEU A 286 -12.97 16.26 -10.26
N TYR A 287 -12.31 17.02 -11.12
CA TYR A 287 -10.95 17.52 -10.90
C TYR A 287 -10.88 18.39 -9.64
N VAL A 288 -11.73 19.40 -9.51
CA VAL A 288 -11.74 20.30 -8.34
C VAL A 288 -12.05 19.52 -7.05
N ARG A 289 -13.00 18.58 -7.08
CA ARG A 289 -13.28 17.72 -5.91
C ARG A 289 -12.08 16.86 -5.53
N SER A 290 -11.36 16.31 -6.50
CA SER A 290 -10.18 15.48 -6.23
C SER A 290 -9.02 16.28 -5.64
N LEU A 291 -8.90 17.56 -5.98
CA LEU A 291 -7.92 18.48 -5.38
C LEU A 291 -8.34 18.90 -3.97
N TYR A 292 -9.63 19.08 -3.73
CA TYR A 292 -10.18 19.61 -2.49
C TYR A 292 -11.33 18.73 -1.96
N PRO A 293 -11.02 17.52 -1.44
CA PRO A 293 -12.04 16.57 -0.97
C PRO A 293 -12.68 16.96 0.36
N GLU A 294 -12.03 17.83 1.14
CA GLU A 294 -12.46 18.19 2.50
C GLU A 294 -13.70 19.10 2.51
N GLU A 295 -14.46 18.99 3.60
CA GLU A 295 -15.56 19.89 3.92
C GLU A 295 -15.05 21.23 4.43
N VAL A 296 -15.81 22.27 4.13
CA VAL A 296 -15.57 23.64 4.53
C VAL A 296 -16.78 24.14 5.28
N ARG A 297 -16.54 24.86 6.37
CA ARG A 297 -17.61 25.53 7.10
C ARG A 297 -18.01 26.80 6.34
N PHE A 298 -19.15 26.74 5.67
CA PHE A 298 -19.76 27.91 5.04
C PHE A 298 -20.91 28.39 5.92
N PHE A 299 -20.72 29.56 6.55
CA PHE A 299 -21.63 30.10 7.56
C PHE A 299 -21.82 29.14 8.75
N LYS A 300 -23.00 28.54 8.93
CA LYS A 300 -23.32 27.57 10.00
C LYS A 300 -23.27 26.10 9.54
N TRP A 301 -23.06 25.83 8.25
CA TRP A 301 -23.15 24.49 7.66
C TRP A 301 -21.77 23.97 7.26
N GLN A 302 -21.53 22.66 7.46
CA GLN A 302 -20.39 21.96 6.88
C GLN A 302 -20.80 21.46 5.49
N ILE A 303 -20.17 22.01 4.45
CA ILE A 303 -20.44 21.66 3.06
C ILE A 303 -19.17 21.24 2.35
N PHE A 304 -19.26 20.27 1.45
CA PHE A 304 -18.19 20.01 0.51
C PHE A 304 -18.05 21.19 -0.46
N ILE A 305 -16.82 21.57 -0.80
CA ILE A 305 -16.54 22.59 -1.83
C ILE A 305 -17.24 22.23 -3.15
N VAL A 306 -17.17 20.95 -3.52
CA VAL A 306 -17.93 20.37 -4.63
C VAL A 306 -18.76 19.20 -4.12
N SER A 307 -20.08 19.35 -4.19
CA SER A 307 -21.04 18.35 -3.72
C SER A 307 -20.99 17.08 -4.59
N PRO A 308 -20.92 15.87 -3.97
CA PRO A 308 -21.02 14.61 -4.69
C PRO A 308 -22.33 14.46 -5.47
N GLN A 309 -23.43 15.02 -4.95
CA GLN A 309 -24.74 14.94 -5.61
C GLN A 309 -24.76 15.76 -6.89
N VAL A 310 -24.18 16.96 -6.87
CA VAL A 310 -24.08 17.81 -8.06
C VAL A 310 -23.23 17.16 -9.15
N ILE A 311 -22.13 16.49 -8.77
CA ILE A 311 -21.33 15.71 -9.73
C ILE A 311 -22.13 14.55 -10.32
N LYS A 312 -22.87 13.79 -9.51
CA LYS A 312 -23.69 12.68 -10.01
C LYS A 312 -24.76 13.17 -10.98
N VAL A 313 -25.46 14.26 -10.63
CA VAL A 313 -26.47 14.88 -11.49
C VAL A 313 -25.85 15.38 -12.78
N SER A 314 -24.72 16.10 -12.71
CA SER A 314 -24.08 16.64 -13.91
C SER A 314 -23.57 15.55 -14.85
N LEU A 315 -22.95 14.49 -14.32
CA LEU A 315 -22.54 13.33 -15.12
C LEU A 315 -23.72 12.61 -15.73
N TRP A 316 -24.80 12.38 -14.96
CA TRP A 316 -25.97 11.66 -15.46
C TRP A 316 -26.68 12.43 -16.57
N VAL A 317 -26.98 13.71 -16.35
CA VAL A 317 -27.60 14.61 -17.35
C VAL A 317 -26.74 14.68 -18.62
N THR A 318 -25.43 14.84 -18.47
CA THR A 318 -24.50 14.89 -19.62
C THR A 318 -24.42 13.56 -20.36
N THR A 319 -24.43 12.44 -19.64
CA THR A 319 -24.35 11.10 -20.24
C THR A 319 -25.61 10.78 -21.03
N VAL A 320 -26.79 11.04 -20.46
CA VAL A 320 -28.09 10.83 -21.14
C VAL A 320 -28.14 11.65 -22.43
N TYR A 321 -27.75 12.93 -22.38
CA TYR A 321 -27.74 13.79 -23.56
C TYR A 321 -26.68 13.37 -24.59
N SER A 322 -25.51 12.89 -24.14
CA SER A 322 -24.47 12.38 -25.03
C SER A 322 -24.89 11.09 -25.75
N VAL A 323 -25.61 10.19 -25.07
CA VAL A 323 -26.20 9.00 -25.68
C VAL A 323 -27.24 9.40 -26.74
N PHE A 324 -28.07 10.41 -26.46
CA PHE A 324 -28.98 10.98 -27.44
C PHE A 324 -28.24 11.52 -28.69
N ILE A 325 -27.16 12.30 -28.51
CA ILE A 325 -26.32 12.82 -29.60
C ILE A 325 -25.70 11.68 -30.43
N LEU A 326 -25.26 10.58 -29.79
CA LEU A 326 -24.64 9.45 -30.49
C LEU A 326 -25.64 8.74 -31.42
N VAL A 327 -26.88 8.56 -31.00
CA VAL A 327 -27.90 7.82 -31.76
C VAL A 327 -28.55 8.68 -32.84
N VAL A 328 -28.71 9.98 -32.58
CA VAL A 328 -29.53 10.87 -33.42
C VAL A 328 -28.68 11.58 -34.50
N SER A 329 -29.34 11.94 -35.61
CA SER A 329 -28.73 12.71 -36.70
C SER A 329 -28.46 14.18 -36.27
N PRO A 330 -27.38 14.83 -36.74
CA PRO A 330 -27.09 16.25 -36.49
C PRO A 330 -28.28 17.19 -36.70
N VAL A 331 -29.12 16.91 -37.71
CA VAL A 331 -30.33 17.71 -38.02
C VAL A 331 -31.27 17.81 -36.81
N VAL A 332 -31.40 16.71 -36.06
CA VAL A 332 -32.39 16.59 -34.99
C VAL A 332 -31.79 17.02 -33.66
N PHE A 333 -30.55 16.66 -33.34
CA PHE A 333 -29.98 17.01 -32.03
C PHE A 333 -29.52 18.48 -31.97
N THR A 334 -29.07 19.09 -33.06
CA THR A 334 -28.48 20.44 -33.01
C THR A 334 -29.46 21.51 -32.49
N PRO A 335 -30.74 21.55 -32.91
CA PRO A 335 -31.72 22.46 -32.31
C PRO A 335 -31.97 22.21 -30.82
N THR A 336 -31.81 20.97 -30.35
CA THR A 336 -32.01 20.62 -28.93
C THR A 336 -30.92 21.16 -28.01
N ILE A 337 -29.77 21.54 -28.56
CA ILE A 337 -28.63 22.09 -27.79
C ILE A 337 -29.05 23.35 -27.04
N PHE A 338 -29.94 24.15 -27.62
CA PHE A 338 -30.48 25.35 -26.98
C PHE A 338 -31.15 25.04 -25.63
N PHE A 339 -31.81 23.88 -25.50
CA PHE A 339 -32.41 23.43 -24.24
C PHE A 339 -31.40 22.86 -23.25
N TYR A 340 -30.29 22.29 -23.74
CA TYR A 340 -29.23 21.75 -22.89
C TYR A 340 -28.29 22.84 -22.34
N GLN A 341 -28.09 23.92 -23.10
CA GLN A 341 -27.13 24.98 -22.80
C GLN A 341 -27.34 25.65 -21.41
N PRO A 342 -28.56 25.90 -20.90
CA PRO A 342 -28.77 26.39 -19.55
C PRO A 342 -28.21 25.45 -18.45
N PHE A 343 -28.37 24.13 -18.60
CA PHE A 343 -27.82 23.16 -17.65
C PHE A 343 -26.30 23.20 -17.64
N MET A 344 -25.68 23.32 -18.81
CA MET A 344 -24.23 23.50 -18.92
C MET A 344 -23.77 24.80 -18.23
N GLY A 345 -24.50 25.91 -18.44
CA GLY A 345 -24.26 27.18 -17.77
C GLY A 345 -24.32 27.07 -16.25
N LEU A 346 -25.29 26.33 -15.70
CA LEU A 346 -25.38 26.07 -14.26
C LEU A 346 -24.18 25.28 -13.72
N PHE A 347 -23.70 24.26 -14.46
CA PHE A 347 -22.51 23.51 -14.04
C PHE A 347 -21.24 24.37 -14.07
N VAL A 348 -21.09 25.23 -15.07
CA VAL A 348 -19.96 26.19 -15.15
C VAL A 348 -20.05 27.23 -14.03
N ALA A 349 -21.24 27.77 -13.75
CA ALA A 349 -21.45 28.71 -12.65
C ALA A 349 -21.16 28.06 -11.29
N TYR A 350 -21.58 26.80 -11.09
CA TYR A 350 -21.26 26.05 -9.88
C TYR A 350 -19.76 25.75 -9.76
N LEU A 351 -19.09 25.40 -10.86
CA LEU A 351 -17.64 25.24 -10.90
C LEU A 351 -16.93 26.53 -10.48
N PHE A 352 -17.37 27.68 -11.03
CA PHE A 352 -16.84 28.99 -10.67
C PHE A 352 -17.03 29.29 -9.17
N PHE A 353 -18.24 29.07 -8.65
CA PHE A 353 -18.52 29.21 -7.22
C PHE A 353 -17.62 28.32 -6.37
N ALA A 354 -17.42 27.05 -6.75
CA ALA A 354 -16.56 26.12 -6.02
C ALA A 354 -15.09 26.57 -6.00
N ILE A 355 -14.59 27.14 -7.09
CA ILE A 355 -13.22 27.70 -7.16
C ILE A 355 -13.08 28.90 -6.23
N VAL A 356 -14.04 29.82 -6.25
CA VAL A 356 -14.04 31.00 -5.36
C VAL A 356 -14.12 30.56 -3.89
N LEU A 357 -14.99 29.59 -3.58
CA LEU A 357 -15.16 29.06 -2.23
C LEU A 357 -13.89 28.37 -1.71
N ALA A 358 -13.23 27.55 -2.55
CA ALA A 358 -11.93 26.98 -2.26
C ALA A 358 -10.88 28.09 -2.05
N GLY A 359 -10.97 29.18 -2.82
CA GLY A 359 -10.19 30.41 -2.75
C GLY A 359 -10.09 30.98 -1.34
N VAL A 360 -11.27 31.13 -0.75
CA VAL A 360 -11.44 31.81 0.54
C VAL A 360 -11.04 30.90 1.72
N HIS A 361 -11.22 29.57 1.60
CA HIS A 361 -11.11 28.67 2.75
C HIS A 361 -9.90 27.72 2.73
N LYS A 362 -9.21 27.53 1.60
CA LYS A 362 -8.04 26.64 1.51
C LYS A 362 -6.72 27.43 1.50
N LYS A 363 -5.68 26.80 2.04
CA LYS A 363 -4.30 27.32 2.20
C LYS A 363 -3.76 28.06 0.96
N ARG A 364 -2.80 28.96 1.21
CA ARG A 364 -1.97 29.75 0.26
C ARG A 364 -1.44 29.02 -0.98
N GLU A 365 -1.31 27.69 -0.93
CA GLU A 365 -0.86 26.84 -2.06
C GLU A 365 -1.92 26.60 -3.13
N SER A 366 -3.19 26.54 -2.73
CA SER A 366 -4.31 26.36 -3.67
C SER A 366 -4.52 27.58 -4.56
N ALA A 367 -4.09 28.77 -4.11
CA ALA A 367 -4.33 30.04 -4.78
C ALA A 367 -3.80 30.07 -6.22
N PHE A 368 -2.63 29.46 -6.47
CA PHE A 368 -2.05 29.38 -7.82
C PHE A 368 -2.90 28.50 -8.74
N GLN A 369 -3.34 27.36 -8.24
CA GLN A 369 -4.22 26.45 -8.99
C GLN A 369 -5.53 27.13 -9.35
N MET A 370 -6.12 27.85 -8.40
CA MET A 370 -7.41 28.51 -8.57
C MET A 370 -7.32 29.70 -9.50
N ALA A 371 -6.24 30.49 -9.42
CA ALA A 371 -5.97 31.56 -10.37
C ALA A 371 -5.93 31.04 -11.81
N GLY A 372 -5.25 29.90 -12.04
CA GLY A 372 -5.22 29.29 -13.37
C GLY A 372 -6.58 28.80 -13.86
N ILE A 373 -7.36 28.11 -13.01
CA ILE A 373 -8.69 27.62 -13.44
C ILE A 373 -9.62 28.81 -13.69
N PHE A 374 -9.51 29.86 -12.87
CA PHE A 374 -10.26 31.10 -13.04
C PHE A 374 -9.95 31.79 -14.38
N THR A 375 -8.67 31.90 -14.76
CA THR A 375 -8.30 32.44 -16.08
C THR A 375 -8.87 31.60 -17.22
N MET A 376 -8.87 30.27 -17.09
CA MET A 376 -9.47 29.39 -18.10
C MET A 376 -11.00 29.55 -18.21
N VAL A 377 -11.71 29.70 -17.09
CA VAL A 377 -13.16 29.91 -17.11
C VAL A 377 -13.49 31.26 -17.75
N LEU A 378 -12.77 32.33 -17.40
CA LEU A 378 -12.97 33.65 -18.01
C LEU A 378 -12.70 33.63 -19.51
N ALA A 379 -11.61 32.99 -19.94
CA ALA A 379 -11.30 32.85 -21.35
C ALA A 379 -12.34 31.99 -22.09
N GLY A 380 -12.81 30.89 -21.48
CA GLY A 380 -13.88 30.07 -22.05
C GLY A 380 -15.22 30.82 -22.18
N VAL A 381 -15.53 31.72 -21.24
CA VAL A 381 -16.72 32.59 -21.32
C VAL A 381 -16.52 33.66 -22.40
N ASN A 382 -15.35 34.31 -22.47
CA ASN A 382 -15.00 35.25 -23.53
C ASN A 382 -15.14 34.61 -24.91
N ASP A 383 -14.57 33.40 -25.07
CA ASP A 383 -14.57 32.67 -26.32
C ASP A 383 -15.94 32.04 -26.64
N GLY A 384 -16.79 31.81 -25.64
CA GLY A 384 -18.19 31.41 -25.82
C GLY A 384 -19.11 32.57 -26.22
N LEU A 385 -18.78 33.80 -25.83
CA LEU A 385 -19.49 35.03 -26.20
C LEU A 385 -19.05 35.57 -27.57
N LEU A 386 -18.15 34.87 -28.26
CA LEU A 386 -17.39 35.30 -29.44
C LEU A 386 -18.22 35.43 -30.74
N ALA A 387 -19.55 35.44 -30.63
CA ALA A 387 -20.45 35.91 -31.70
C ALA A 387 -20.27 37.42 -32.04
N LEU A 388 -19.40 38.14 -31.33
CA LEU A 388 -19.19 39.59 -31.45
C LEU A 388 -17.75 40.02 -31.80
N GLY A 389 -16.86 39.11 -32.20
CA GLY A 389 -15.54 39.47 -32.76
C GLY A 389 -14.41 39.79 -31.76
N ALA A 390 -14.36 39.09 -30.62
CA ALA A 390 -13.25 39.19 -29.65
C ALA A 390 -12.07 38.26 -29.97
N LEU A 391 -10.89 38.54 -29.40
CA LEU A 391 -9.66 37.73 -29.49
C LEU A 391 -9.87 36.34 -28.85
N GLU A 392 -9.31 35.28 -29.45
CA GLU A 392 -9.27 33.94 -28.85
C GLU A 392 -8.31 33.92 -27.64
N LEU A 393 -8.87 33.88 -26.43
CA LEU A 393 -8.09 33.96 -25.19
C LEU A 393 -7.85 32.58 -24.56
N LEU A 394 -8.57 31.53 -24.98
CA LEU A 394 -8.49 30.20 -24.38
C LEU A 394 -7.09 29.57 -24.45
N PRO A 395 -6.34 29.63 -25.56
CA PRO A 395 -4.99 29.06 -25.60
C PRO A 395 -4.02 29.79 -24.66
N VAL A 396 -4.12 31.12 -24.58
CA VAL A 396 -3.33 31.95 -23.67
C VAL A 396 -3.66 31.65 -22.21
N ALA A 397 -4.94 31.55 -21.87
CA ALA A 397 -5.37 31.18 -20.52
C ALA A 397 -4.94 29.76 -20.14
N PHE A 398 -4.90 28.84 -21.11
CA PHE A 398 -4.36 27.50 -20.92
C PHE A 398 -2.85 27.53 -20.64
N ALA A 399 -2.08 28.38 -21.35
CA ALA A 399 -0.65 28.61 -21.09
C ALA A 399 -0.39 29.07 -19.65
N ILE A 400 -1.16 30.06 -19.20
CA ILE A 400 -1.09 30.61 -17.84
C ILE A 400 -1.43 29.52 -16.82
N PHE A 401 -2.52 28.78 -17.07
CA PHE A 401 -2.92 27.66 -16.22
C PHE A 401 -1.80 26.59 -16.11
N LEU A 402 -1.18 26.18 -17.23
CA LEU A 402 -0.10 25.19 -17.22
C LEU A 402 1.14 25.68 -16.47
N SER A 403 1.49 26.96 -16.64
CA SER A 403 2.62 27.58 -15.94
C SER A 403 2.40 27.57 -14.42
N LEU A 404 1.18 27.90 -13.98
CA LEU A 404 0.78 27.86 -12.57
C LEU A 404 0.74 26.42 -12.04
N GLN A 405 0.28 25.46 -12.85
CA GLN A 405 0.31 24.02 -12.52
C GLN A 405 1.74 23.54 -12.25
N PHE A 406 2.68 23.88 -13.13
CA PHE A 406 4.07 23.49 -12.99
C PHE A 406 4.69 24.03 -11.70
N LEU A 407 4.43 25.29 -11.36
CA LEU A 407 4.88 25.90 -10.09
C LEU A 407 4.32 25.18 -8.85
N VAL A 408 3.06 24.76 -8.88
CA VAL A 408 2.44 24.00 -7.78
C VAL A 408 3.09 22.63 -7.62
N ILE A 409 3.30 21.91 -8.73
CA ILE A 409 3.95 20.59 -8.72
C ILE A 409 5.38 20.72 -8.20
N ALA A 410 6.17 21.68 -8.72
CA ALA A 410 7.55 21.91 -8.30
C ALA A 410 7.66 22.22 -6.80
N ARG A 411 6.76 23.05 -6.25
CA ARG A 411 6.72 23.34 -4.80
C ARG A 411 6.33 22.13 -3.96
N ARG A 412 5.36 21.32 -4.41
CA ARG A 412 4.97 20.08 -3.72
C ARG A 412 6.14 19.09 -3.69
N PHE A 413 6.84 18.95 -4.81
CA PHE A 413 8.01 18.09 -4.92
C PHE A 413 9.12 18.54 -3.96
N SER A 414 9.50 19.82 -4.00
CA SER A 414 10.54 20.39 -3.13
C SER A 414 10.23 20.19 -1.64
N ARG A 415 8.98 20.37 -1.22
CA ARG A 415 8.58 20.14 0.18
C ARG A 415 8.59 18.68 0.57
N ALA A 416 8.06 17.80 -0.29
CA ALA A 416 8.09 16.36 -0.04
C ALA A 416 9.55 15.87 0.10
N PHE A 417 10.45 16.37 -0.75
CA PHE A 417 11.87 16.09 -0.68
C PHE A 417 12.48 16.55 0.66
N LYS A 418 12.22 17.80 1.06
CA LYS A 418 12.68 18.33 2.35
C LYS A 418 12.17 17.51 3.56
N SER A 419 10.91 17.08 3.54
CA SER A 419 10.35 16.23 4.61
C SER A 419 10.99 14.84 4.66
N VAL A 420 11.40 14.28 3.51
CA VAL A 420 12.14 13.01 3.46
C VAL A 420 13.52 13.18 4.07
N GLU A 421 14.23 14.27 3.76
CA GLU A 421 15.55 14.58 4.31
C GLU A 421 15.50 14.80 5.84
N GLU A 422 14.52 15.58 6.32
CA GLU A 422 14.26 15.78 7.76
C GLU A 422 13.90 14.46 8.46
N LEU A 423 13.13 13.58 7.82
CA LEU A 423 12.77 12.29 8.41
C LEU A 423 13.98 11.35 8.46
N SER A 424 14.79 11.31 7.40
CA SER A 424 15.99 10.47 7.33
C SER A 424 16.98 10.82 8.44
N THR A 425 17.29 12.11 8.58
CA THR A 425 18.21 12.61 9.63
C THR A 425 17.69 12.31 11.05
N ASN A 426 16.38 12.47 11.29
CA ASN A 426 15.79 12.10 12.57
C ASN A 426 15.84 10.59 12.84
N LEU A 427 15.69 9.76 11.80
CA LEU A 427 15.74 8.31 11.92
C LEU A 427 17.15 7.83 12.28
N GLU A 428 18.17 8.35 11.61
CA GLU A 428 19.59 8.05 11.87
C GLU A 428 19.96 8.35 13.32
N LYS A 429 19.60 9.55 13.81
CA LYS A 429 19.83 9.92 15.22
C LYS A 429 19.16 8.95 16.20
N LYS A 430 17.95 8.50 15.88
CA LYS A 430 17.21 7.56 16.75
C LYS A 430 17.80 6.15 16.73
N VAL A 431 18.35 5.71 15.60
CA VAL A 431 19.09 4.43 15.51
C VAL A 431 20.35 4.49 16.37
N GLU A 432 21.10 5.59 16.31
CA GLU A 432 22.31 5.78 17.12
C GLU A 432 22.00 5.78 18.63
N GLU A 433 20.98 6.52 19.06
CA GLU A 433 20.54 6.54 20.47
C GLU A 433 20.14 5.14 20.98
N ARG A 434 19.40 4.37 20.16
CA ARG A 434 18.95 3.02 20.55
C ARG A 434 20.08 2.01 20.55
N THR A 435 21.06 2.16 19.67
CA THR A 435 22.25 1.29 19.64
C THR A 435 23.06 1.46 20.92
N LYS A 436 23.28 2.71 21.35
CA LYS A 436 23.98 3.01 22.61
C LYS A 436 23.24 2.48 23.85
N GLU A 437 21.92 2.65 23.92
CA GLU A 437 21.11 2.09 25.03
C GLU A 437 21.23 0.56 25.11
N LEU A 438 21.30 -0.11 23.96
CA LEU A 438 21.39 -1.56 23.85
C LEU A 438 22.77 -2.09 24.29
N GLU A 439 23.85 -1.39 23.93
CA GLU A 439 25.20 -1.69 24.42
C GLU A 439 25.30 -1.58 25.95
N ASP A 440 24.75 -0.52 26.54
CA ASP A 440 24.77 -0.32 28.00
C ASP A 440 23.98 -1.41 28.73
N LYS A 441 22.81 -1.79 28.21
CA LYS A 441 22.02 -2.90 28.76
C LYS A 441 22.74 -4.24 28.66
N THR A 442 23.43 -4.49 27.55
CA THR A 442 24.21 -5.73 27.35
C THR A 442 25.33 -5.83 28.37
N LYS A 443 26.10 -4.76 28.59
CA LYS A 443 27.16 -4.72 29.62
C LYS A 443 26.62 -4.96 31.03
N GLN A 444 25.47 -4.38 31.38
CA GLN A 444 24.84 -4.61 32.68
C GLN A 444 24.38 -6.07 32.83
N LEU A 445 23.83 -6.67 31.77
CA LEU A 445 23.39 -8.06 31.77
C LEU A 445 24.57 -9.01 31.97
N GLU A 446 25.67 -8.81 31.26
CA GLU A 446 26.90 -9.60 31.41
C GLU A 446 27.43 -9.54 32.85
N LYS A 447 27.49 -8.34 33.44
CA LYS A 447 27.93 -8.17 34.83
C LYS A 447 27.03 -8.91 35.82
N LYS A 448 25.70 -8.84 35.64
CA LYS A 448 24.75 -9.59 36.48
C LYS A 448 24.90 -11.09 36.32
N ASN A 449 25.04 -11.58 35.08
CA ASN A 449 25.19 -13.01 34.81
C ASN A 449 26.47 -13.57 35.45
N ARG A 450 27.58 -12.81 35.37
CA ARG A 450 28.84 -13.16 36.04
C ARG A 450 28.65 -13.29 37.55
N SER A 451 28.03 -12.28 38.18
CA SER A 451 27.78 -12.30 39.63
C SER A 451 26.91 -13.48 40.07
N ILE A 452 25.86 -13.80 39.31
CA ILE A 452 24.98 -14.96 39.60
C ILE A 452 25.78 -16.26 39.47
N THR A 453 26.57 -16.39 38.40
CA THR A 453 27.42 -17.57 38.18
C THR A 453 28.40 -17.77 39.34
N ASP A 454 29.06 -16.71 39.80
CA ASP A 454 30.00 -16.76 40.92
C ASP A 454 29.31 -17.21 42.22
N SER A 455 28.07 -16.74 42.48
CA SER A 455 27.27 -17.17 43.63
C SER A 455 26.87 -18.65 43.57
N ILE A 456 26.49 -19.17 42.40
CA ILE A 456 26.13 -20.59 42.25
C ILE A 456 27.36 -21.47 42.36
N GLN A 457 28.53 -21.04 41.84
CA GLN A 457 29.79 -21.75 42.04
C GLN A 457 30.18 -21.85 43.51
N TYR A 458 29.92 -20.80 44.30
CA TYR A 458 30.12 -20.84 45.75
C TYR A 458 29.19 -21.87 46.42
N ALA A 459 27.91 -21.90 46.05
CA ALA A 459 26.96 -22.90 46.55
C ALA A 459 27.41 -24.34 46.26
N ASN A 460 27.99 -24.61 45.08
CA ASN A 460 28.55 -25.94 44.76
C ASN A 460 29.71 -26.34 45.66
N ARG A 461 30.56 -25.40 46.06
CA ARG A 461 31.64 -25.68 47.02
C ARG A 461 31.07 -26.11 48.37
N ILE A 462 29.99 -25.46 48.81
CA ILE A 462 29.29 -25.84 50.05
C ILE A 462 28.66 -27.24 49.90
N GLN A 463 27.90 -27.47 48.83
CA GLN A 463 27.25 -28.76 48.59
C GLN A 463 28.25 -29.93 48.58
N LYS A 464 29.38 -29.78 47.87
CA LYS A 464 30.44 -30.80 47.85
C LYS A 464 31.10 -31.02 49.21
N ALA A 465 31.21 -29.98 50.04
CA ALA A 465 31.74 -30.13 51.39
C ALA A 465 30.78 -30.90 52.31
N VAL A 466 29.46 -30.67 52.17
CA VAL A 466 28.41 -31.34 52.96
C VAL A 466 28.25 -32.82 52.59
N LEU A 467 28.26 -33.16 51.30
CA LEU A 467 28.11 -34.55 50.83
C LEU A 467 29.33 -35.44 51.04
N GLY A 468 30.47 -34.86 51.46
CA GLY A 468 31.73 -35.59 51.66
C GLY A 468 32.36 -36.11 50.36
N SER A 469 33.49 -36.81 50.48
CA SER A 469 34.18 -37.36 49.32
C SER A 469 33.57 -38.69 48.87
N GLN A 470 33.14 -38.77 47.61
CA GLN A 470 32.72 -40.00 46.93
C GLN A 470 33.71 -41.17 47.14
N GLN A 471 35.01 -40.87 47.15
CA GLN A 471 36.08 -41.85 47.37
C GLN A 471 36.06 -42.52 48.76
N HIS A 472 35.41 -41.90 49.76
CA HIS A 472 35.28 -42.52 51.09
C HIS A 472 34.25 -43.64 51.06
N ILE A 473 33.13 -43.44 50.39
CA ILE A 473 32.05 -44.42 50.26
C ILE A 473 32.49 -45.59 49.37
N GLU A 474 33.16 -45.30 48.24
CA GLU A 474 33.71 -46.32 47.33
C GLU A 474 34.80 -47.18 47.99
N LYS A 475 35.45 -46.72 49.06
CA LYS A 475 36.46 -47.50 49.80
C LYS A 475 35.86 -48.45 50.85
N GLN A 476 34.65 -48.19 51.33
CA GLN A 476 34.00 -49.01 52.36
C GLN A 476 33.20 -50.19 51.78
N PHE A 477 32.86 -50.13 50.49
CA PHE A 477 32.42 -51.29 49.70
C PHE A 477 33.59 -51.79 48.86
N LYS A 478 33.81 -53.11 48.81
CA LYS A 478 34.88 -53.67 47.96
C LYS A 478 34.62 -53.43 46.47
N ASP A 479 33.34 -53.43 46.06
CA ASP A 479 32.87 -53.29 44.69
C ASP A 479 31.61 -52.41 44.65
N ALA A 480 31.77 -51.08 44.54
CA ALA A 480 30.66 -50.14 44.33
C ALA A 480 31.08 -48.95 43.43
N PHE A 481 30.10 -48.26 42.85
CA PHE A 481 30.32 -46.98 42.17
C PHE A 481 29.20 -45.98 42.48
N ILE A 482 29.54 -44.70 42.39
CA ILE A 482 28.57 -43.60 42.38
C ILE A 482 28.78 -42.78 41.09
N TYR A 483 27.71 -42.48 40.38
CA TYR A 483 27.69 -41.58 39.24
C TYR A 483 26.70 -40.45 39.55
N LEU A 484 27.22 -39.31 40.00
CA LEU A 484 26.43 -38.10 40.23
C LEU A 484 26.85 -37.04 39.21
N LYS A 485 25.91 -36.54 38.42
CA LYS A 485 26.13 -35.51 37.43
C LYS A 485 25.02 -34.47 37.50
N ALA A 486 25.34 -33.31 38.07
CA ALA A 486 24.46 -32.15 38.09
C ALA A 486 24.12 -31.69 36.66
N ARG A 487 22.89 -31.22 36.46
CA ARG A 487 22.42 -30.60 35.23
C ARG A 487 22.98 -29.19 35.07
N ASP A 488 22.96 -28.43 36.16
CA ASP A 488 23.53 -27.10 36.28
C ASP A 488 24.89 -27.18 37.03
N ILE A 489 25.25 -26.16 37.82
CA ILE A 489 26.49 -26.15 38.61
C ILE A 489 26.33 -26.94 39.91
N VAL A 490 25.10 -27.06 40.43
CA VAL A 490 24.72 -27.77 41.67
C VAL A 490 23.57 -28.73 41.37
N SER A 491 23.48 -29.80 42.16
CA SER A 491 22.51 -30.91 41.97
C SER A 491 21.39 -30.86 43.01
N GLY A 492 20.17 -31.27 42.68
CA GLY A 492 19.16 -31.69 43.66
C GLY A 492 19.39 -33.12 44.12
N ASP A 493 19.90 -33.97 43.23
CA ASP A 493 20.24 -35.37 43.56
C ASP A 493 21.43 -35.46 44.49
N PHE A 494 21.35 -36.39 45.46
CA PHE A 494 22.45 -36.69 46.36
C PHE A 494 22.44 -38.12 46.88
N TYR A 495 23.57 -38.53 47.44
CA TYR A 495 23.76 -39.83 48.04
C TYR A 495 24.16 -39.68 49.51
N TRP A 496 23.87 -40.69 50.32
CA TRP A 496 24.26 -40.73 51.73
C TRP A 496 24.69 -42.14 52.14
N PHE A 497 25.62 -42.24 53.09
CA PHE A 497 26.17 -43.51 53.53
C PHE A 497 26.62 -43.46 54.99
N SER A 498 26.38 -44.54 55.73
CA SER A 498 26.94 -44.78 57.07
C SER A 498 27.18 -46.28 57.32
N GLU A 499 28.19 -46.57 58.13
CA GLU A 499 28.52 -47.92 58.62
C GLU A 499 28.52 -47.88 60.15
N THR A 500 27.76 -48.79 60.76
CA THR A 500 27.61 -48.82 62.22
C THR A 500 27.50 -50.25 62.74
N ASN A 501 27.99 -50.48 63.95
CA ASN A 501 27.83 -51.74 64.68
C ASN A 501 26.81 -51.51 65.80
N CYS A 502 25.65 -52.13 65.71
CA CYS A 502 24.58 -51.92 66.70
C CYS A 502 23.93 -53.23 67.13
N ASN A 503 23.31 -53.22 68.31
CA ASN A 503 22.52 -54.35 68.79
C ASN A 503 21.33 -54.63 67.83
N GLN A 504 21.04 -55.91 67.53
CA GLN A 504 19.96 -56.33 66.63
C GLN A 504 18.56 -55.79 67.01
N SER A 505 18.39 -55.24 68.22
CA SER A 505 17.18 -54.53 68.65
C SER A 505 16.74 -53.42 67.70
N TRP A 506 17.63 -52.88 66.86
CA TRP A 506 17.31 -51.89 65.82
C TRP A 506 16.14 -52.32 64.91
N LEU A 507 15.94 -53.62 64.70
CA LEU A 507 14.87 -54.15 63.84
C LEU A 507 13.47 -54.00 64.47
N TYR A 508 13.42 -54.02 65.80
CA TYR A 508 12.20 -53.93 66.61
C TYR A 508 11.90 -52.51 67.10
N ASN A 509 12.78 -51.56 66.83
CA ASN A 509 12.55 -50.17 67.19
C ASN A 509 11.44 -49.57 66.30
N THR A 510 10.24 -49.46 66.86
CA THR A 510 9.06 -48.87 66.19
C THR A 510 8.62 -47.55 66.83
N ASN A 511 9.30 -47.08 67.88
CA ASN A 511 8.80 -45.97 68.69
C ASN A 511 9.27 -44.61 68.18
N MET A 512 8.29 -43.78 67.83
CA MET A 512 8.44 -42.40 67.38
C MET A 512 8.61 -41.36 68.51
N ASN A 513 8.60 -41.75 69.80
CA ASN A 513 8.59 -40.81 70.93
C ASN A 513 9.21 -41.36 72.24
N GLY A 514 10.04 -42.40 72.19
CA GLY A 514 10.65 -42.97 73.40
C GLY A 514 12.07 -43.43 73.10
N GLY A 515 13.02 -43.04 73.95
CA GLY A 515 14.41 -43.48 73.86
C GLY A 515 14.55 -45.00 73.90
N LEU A 516 15.78 -45.47 73.72
CA LEU A 516 16.27 -46.86 73.72
C LEU A 516 15.91 -47.68 75.00
N GLU A 517 14.69 -47.65 75.51
CA GLU A 517 14.39 -48.14 76.84
C GLU A 517 14.32 -49.67 76.94
N HIS A 518 14.20 -50.42 75.84
CA HIS A 518 14.22 -51.89 75.88
C HIS A 518 15.02 -52.52 74.72
N ALA A 519 16.27 -52.11 74.52
CA ALA A 519 17.20 -52.94 73.76
C ALA A 519 17.48 -54.21 74.58
N ASN A 520 17.07 -55.39 74.09
CA ASN A 520 17.44 -56.65 74.75
C ASN A 520 18.97 -56.82 74.66
N PRO A 521 19.71 -56.74 75.77
CA PRO A 521 21.17 -56.79 75.74
C PRO A 521 21.70 -58.15 75.26
N ASP A 522 20.87 -59.20 75.28
CA ASP A 522 21.25 -60.55 74.84
C ASP A 522 21.23 -60.74 73.31
N LEU A 523 20.75 -59.76 72.55
CA LEU A 523 20.77 -59.81 71.09
C LEU A 523 22.17 -59.50 70.52
N PRO A 524 22.59 -60.16 69.42
CA PRO A 524 23.92 -59.99 68.86
C PRO A 524 24.15 -58.57 68.32
N ILE A 525 25.40 -58.14 68.37
CA ILE A 525 25.86 -56.95 67.64
C ILE A 525 25.93 -57.33 66.16
N VAL A 526 25.25 -56.55 65.33
CA VAL A 526 25.26 -56.70 63.87
C VAL A 526 26.01 -55.55 63.22
N LYS A 527 26.67 -55.86 62.11
CA LYS A 527 27.34 -54.88 61.28
C LYS A 527 26.39 -54.41 60.18
N LEU A 528 26.01 -53.14 60.24
CA LEU A 528 25.09 -52.52 59.30
C LEU A 528 25.80 -51.56 58.38
N LYS A 529 25.43 -51.62 57.10
CA LYS A 529 25.77 -50.60 56.10
C LYS A 529 24.50 -50.01 55.53
N ILE A 530 24.37 -48.70 55.62
CA ILE A 530 23.20 -47.96 55.14
C ILE A 530 23.61 -47.14 53.94
N ILE A 531 22.86 -47.24 52.85
CA ILE A 531 23.12 -46.50 51.62
C ILE A 531 21.81 -45.88 51.15
N ILE A 532 21.89 -44.62 50.74
CA ILE A 532 20.75 -43.84 50.30
C ILE A 532 21.06 -43.15 48.98
N ALA A 533 20.08 -43.19 48.08
CA ALA A 533 20.04 -42.39 46.87
C ALA A 533 18.77 -41.52 46.92
N ALA A 534 18.93 -40.21 46.74
CA ALA A 534 17.86 -39.25 46.87
C ALA A 534 17.83 -38.30 45.67
N ASP A 535 16.62 -37.99 45.25
CA ASP A 535 16.26 -37.13 44.12
C ASP A 535 15.33 -36.06 44.67
N CYS A 536 15.84 -34.83 44.78
CA CYS A 536 15.07 -33.73 45.35
C CYS A 536 14.26 -33.03 44.27
N THR A 537 13.10 -32.49 44.64
CA THR A 537 12.29 -31.70 43.71
C THR A 537 13.04 -30.47 43.23
N GLY A 538 13.13 -30.34 41.91
CA GLY A 538 13.83 -29.23 41.27
C GLY A 538 15.35 -29.43 41.21
N HIS A 539 15.98 -28.61 40.39
CA HIS A 539 17.42 -28.67 40.10
C HIS A 539 18.05 -27.31 40.38
N GLY A 540 19.38 -27.21 40.31
CA GLY A 540 20.06 -25.93 40.54
C GLY A 540 19.95 -25.49 42.00
N VAL A 541 19.84 -24.18 42.25
CA VAL A 541 19.97 -23.63 43.62
C VAL A 541 18.92 -24.18 44.61
N PRO A 542 17.60 -24.25 44.28
CA PRO A 542 16.60 -24.81 45.20
C PRO A 542 16.85 -26.29 45.54
N GLY A 543 17.16 -27.11 44.53
CA GLY A 543 17.53 -28.52 44.72
C GLY A 543 18.75 -28.68 45.63
N ALA A 544 19.76 -27.83 45.47
CA ALA A 544 20.96 -27.87 46.31
C ALA A 544 20.70 -27.56 47.80
N PHE A 545 19.72 -26.69 48.11
CA PHE A 545 19.30 -26.47 49.50
C PHE A 545 18.60 -27.71 50.08
N MET A 546 17.74 -28.36 49.28
CA MET A 546 17.08 -29.60 49.65
C MET A 546 18.08 -30.73 49.90
N THR A 547 19.14 -30.82 49.10
CA THR A 547 20.26 -31.74 49.31
C THR A 547 20.94 -31.52 50.67
N ILE A 548 21.28 -30.27 51.01
CA ILE A 548 21.98 -29.96 52.27
C ILE A 548 21.09 -30.30 53.47
N MET A 549 19.81 -29.91 53.41
CA MET A 549 18.83 -30.22 54.45
C MET A 549 18.63 -31.73 54.60
N GLY A 550 18.42 -32.44 53.50
CA GLY A 550 18.24 -33.89 53.50
C GLY A 550 19.44 -34.61 54.10
N ASN A 551 20.66 -34.22 53.73
CA ASN A 551 21.88 -34.79 54.27
C ASN A 551 22.03 -34.56 55.78
N ASP A 552 21.73 -33.35 56.27
CA ASP A 552 21.81 -33.01 57.70
C ASP A 552 20.78 -33.78 58.54
N LEU A 553 19.53 -33.84 58.06
CA LEU A 553 18.46 -34.60 58.71
C LEU A 553 18.77 -36.11 58.74
N LEU A 554 19.40 -36.65 57.69
CA LEU A 554 19.83 -38.05 57.67
C LEU A 554 20.95 -38.32 58.69
N ASN A 555 21.94 -37.44 58.82
CA ASN A 555 22.96 -37.55 59.87
C ASN A 555 22.30 -37.56 61.26
N GLU A 556 21.31 -36.70 61.49
CA GLU A 556 20.60 -36.65 62.76
C GLU A 556 19.81 -37.93 63.04
N ILE A 557 18.99 -38.39 62.09
CA ILE A 557 18.15 -39.59 62.24
C ILE A 557 18.99 -40.86 62.40
N ILE A 558 20.04 -41.01 61.57
CA ILE A 558 20.76 -42.28 61.46
C ILE A 558 21.96 -42.32 62.40
N ASP A 559 22.82 -41.30 62.38
CA ASP A 559 24.06 -41.34 63.16
C ASP A 559 23.86 -40.88 64.60
N ASN A 560 23.04 -39.85 64.85
CA ASN A 560 22.82 -39.33 66.21
C ASN A 560 21.72 -40.10 66.96
N GLU A 561 20.58 -40.36 66.32
CA GLU A 561 19.44 -41.05 66.94
C GLU A 561 19.47 -42.58 66.75
N CYS A 562 20.41 -43.09 65.96
CA CYS A 562 20.63 -44.53 65.76
C CYS A 562 19.42 -45.27 65.19
N ILE A 563 18.64 -44.60 64.32
CA ILE A 563 17.50 -45.20 63.62
C ILE A 563 18.00 -45.82 62.31
N HIS A 564 18.11 -47.16 62.28
CA HIS A 564 18.72 -47.89 61.14
C HIS A 564 17.71 -48.60 60.23
N LYS A 565 16.42 -48.58 60.58
CA LYS A 565 15.37 -49.32 59.87
C LYS A 565 14.78 -48.49 58.71
N PRO A 566 14.86 -48.95 57.45
CA PRO A 566 14.56 -48.11 56.28
C PRO A 566 13.20 -47.42 56.25
N ASP A 567 12.11 -48.13 56.58
CA ASP A 567 10.76 -47.57 56.62
C ASP A 567 10.59 -46.51 57.72
N VAL A 568 11.28 -46.68 58.85
CA VAL A 568 11.26 -45.72 59.96
C VAL A 568 12.09 -44.49 59.62
N ILE A 569 13.27 -44.67 59.00
CA ILE A 569 14.11 -43.56 58.49
C ILE A 569 13.29 -42.67 57.56
N LEU A 570 12.61 -43.26 56.56
CA LEU A 570 11.78 -42.50 55.62
C LEU A 570 10.62 -41.76 56.32
N LYS A 571 10.02 -42.39 57.34
CA LYS A 571 8.90 -41.79 58.09
C LYS A 571 9.34 -40.61 58.96
N GLU A 572 10.48 -40.72 59.63
CA GLU A 572 11.06 -39.61 60.41
C GLU A 572 11.55 -38.48 59.51
N LEU A 573 12.19 -38.82 58.39
CA LEU A 573 12.64 -37.83 57.43
C LEU A 573 11.44 -37.07 56.82
N ASP A 574 10.37 -37.76 56.42
CA ASP A 574 9.13 -37.12 55.92
C ASP A 574 8.50 -36.17 56.94
N LYS A 575 8.49 -36.55 58.22
CA LYS A 575 8.00 -35.70 59.31
C LYS A 575 8.86 -34.45 59.49
N ARG A 576 10.19 -34.59 59.53
CA ARG A 576 11.12 -33.46 59.72
C ARG A 576 11.16 -32.53 58.53
N VAL A 577 11.23 -33.06 57.31
CA VAL A 577 11.20 -32.25 56.08
C VAL A 577 9.90 -31.44 56.04
N ARG A 578 8.76 -32.04 56.36
CA ARG A 578 7.48 -31.30 56.44
C ARG A 578 7.49 -30.22 57.52
N ALA A 579 8.02 -30.52 58.70
CA ALA A 579 8.12 -29.55 59.78
C ALA A 579 9.04 -28.37 59.42
N THR A 580 10.12 -28.62 58.70
CA THR A 580 11.10 -27.58 58.32
C THR A 580 10.58 -26.70 57.18
N LEU A 581 9.93 -27.29 56.16
CA LEU A 581 9.50 -26.55 54.96
C LEU A 581 8.15 -25.83 55.11
N HIS A 582 7.25 -26.31 55.97
CA HIS A 582 5.86 -25.83 56.03
C HIS A 582 5.54 -24.98 57.28
N ASN A 583 6.55 -24.38 57.92
CA ASN A 583 6.34 -23.47 59.05
C ASN A 583 6.17 -21.99 58.59
N GLU A 584 4.99 -21.42 58.91
CA GLU A 584 4.67 -19.98 59.06
C GLU A 584 4.56 -19.03 57.83
N THR A 585 4.70 -19.46 56.57
CA THR A 585 4.50 -18.56 55.40
C THR A 585 3.29 -18.94 54.52
N GLN A 586 2.61 -17.93 53.96
CA GLN A 586 1.44 -18.10 53.05
C GLN A 586 1.80 -18.68 51.67
N GLU A 587 3.09 -18.80 51.35
CA GLU A 587 3.58 -19.40 50.10
C GLU A 587 3.97 -20.86 50.35
N LYS A 588 3.09 -21.79 49.95
CA LYS A 588 3.37 -23.23 50.02
C LYS A 588 4.36 -23.62 48.93
N ALA A 589 5.58 -23.99 49.30
CA ALA A 589 6.51 -24.66 48.41
C ALA A 589 6.23 -26.17 48.44
N ASP A 590 5.82 -26.79 47.33
CA ASP A 590 5.66 -28.26 47.23
C ASP A 590 7.02 -28.92 46.95
N ASP A 591 8.02 -28.55 47.75
CA ASP A 591 9.35 -29.13 47.69
C ASP A 591 9.40 -30.43 48.52
N GLY A 592 10.05 -31.45 47.98
CA GLY A 592 10.13 -32.78 48.55
C GLY A 592 11.30 -33.58 47.98
N MET A 593 11.32 -34.88 48.25
CA MET A 593 12.35 -35.76 47.70
C MET A 593 11.83 -37.18 47.51
N ASP A 594 12.29 -37.81 46.43
CA ASP A 594 12.12 -39.21 46.15
C ASP A 594 13.40 -39.93 46.59
N MET A 595 13.28 -40.93 47.45
CA MET A 595 14.43 -41.49 48.16
C MET A 595 14.37 -43.01 48.20
N THR A 596 15.53 -43.63 48.13
CA THR A 596 15.74 -45.06 48.34
C THR A 596 16.63 -45.24 49.56
N VAL A 597 16.22 -46.06 50.51
CA VAL A 597 17.02 -46.42 51.70
C VAL A 597 17.24 -47.92 51.72
N VAL A 598 18.51 -48.33 51.77
CA VAL A 598 18.93 -49.73 51.85
C VAL A 598 19.82 -49.92 53.06
N THR A 599 19.41 -50.81 53.96
CA THR A 599 20.20 -51.26 55.11
C THR A 599 20.64 -52.70 54.88
N ILE A 600 21.94 -52.95 54.88
CA ILE A 600 22.57 -54.26 54.66
C ILE A 600 23.09 -54.77 56.01
N ASP A 601 22.58 -55.91 56.45
CA ASP A 601 23.07 -56.66 57.60
C ASP A 601 24.06 -57.72 57.10
N GLU A 602 25.36 -57.42 57.22
CA GLU A 602 26.43 -58.31 56.79
C GLU A 602 26.51 -59.57 57.68
N THR A 603 26.06 -59.48 58.93
CA THR A 603 26.12 -60.57 59.91
C THR A 603 25.10 -61.66 59.59
N HIS A 604 23.87 -61.27 59.23
CA HIS A 604 22.79 -62.20 58.91
C HIS A 604 22.57 -62.41 57.41
N GLN A 605 23.36 -61.76 56.55
CA GLN A 605 23.19 -61.80 55.10
C GLN A 605 21.76 -61.42 54.68
N LYS A 606 21.30 -60.27 55.18
CA LYS A 606 19.96 -59.72 54.89
C LYS A 606 20.05 -58.29 54.41
N LEU A 607 19.15 -57.97 53.49
CA LEU A 607 18.95 -56.63 52.97
C LEU A 607 17.54 -56.16 53.30
N TYR A 608 17.46 -54.94 53.81
CA TYR A 608 16.23 -54.24 54.13
C TYR A 608 16.13 -53.04 53.20
N PHE A 609 15.03 -52.93 52.47
CA PHE A 609 14.78 -51.85 51.52
C PHE A 609 13.44 -51.18 51.81
N SER A 610 13.44 -49.86 51.80
CA SER A 610 12.22 -49.05 51.68
C SER A 610 12.49 -47.87 50.76
N GLY A 611 11.46 -47.45 50.02
CA GLY A 611 11.57 -46.36 49.05
C GLY A 611 10.38 -45.42 49.10
N ALA A 612 10.65 -44.13 48.94
CA ALA A 612 9.67 -43.06 48.73
C ALA A 612 9.70 -42.68 47.24
N LYS A 613 8.68 -43.12 46.48
CA LYS A 613 8.54 -43.05 45.01
C LYS A 613 9.65 -43.68 44.15
N ASN A 614 10.83 -43.92 44.69
CA ASN A 614 11.93 -44.59 44.02
C ASN A 614 11.97 -46.10 44.31
N SER A 615 12.47 -46.86 43.32
CA SER A 615 12.55 -48.32 43.33
C SER A 615 14.00 -48.74 43.16
N ILE A 616 14.38 -49.90 43.71
CA ILE A 616 15.69 -50.50 43.43
C ILE A 616 15.60 -51.63 42.40
N LEU A 617 16.72 -51.86 41.72
CA LEU A 617 16.92 -53.06 40.89
C LEU A 617 17.92 -53.98 41.59
N LEU A 618 17.51 -55.21 41.80
CA LEU A 618 18.38 -56.29 42.25
C LEU A 618 18.69 -57.19 41.04
N VAL A 619 19.97 -57.37 40.73
CA VAL A 619 20.42 -58.29 39.69
C VAL A 619 21.02 -59.53 40.35
N ARG A 620 20.41 -60.69 40.08
CA ARG A 620 20.83 -61.98 40.61
C ARG A 620 20.84 -63.01 39.49
N ARG A 621 21.97 -63.70 39.28
CA ARG A 621 22.15 -64.74 38.26
C ARG A 621 21.72 -64.32 36.84
N GLY A 622 21.90 -63.06 36.49
CA GLY A 622 21.52 -62.51 35.18
C GLY A 622 20.03 -62.16 35.04
N GLU A 623 19.24 -62.24 36.10
CA GLU A 623 17.85 -61.80 36.15
C GLU A 623 17.71 -60.49 36.95
N VAL A 624 16.77 -59.63 36.53
CA VAL A 624 16.49 -58.33 37.18
C VAL A 624 15.20 -58.41 37.96
N PHE A 625 15.27 -58.18 39.26
CA PHE A 625 14.15 -58.04 40.17
C PHE A 625 13.97 -56.57 40.52
N ARG A 626 12.80 -56.00 40.21
CA ARG A 626 12.46 -54.62 40.59
C ARG A 626 11.68 -54.64 41.89
N LEU A 627 12.24 -54.00 42.92
CA LEU A 627 11.57 -53.80 44.20
C LEU A 627 10.97 -52.40 44.22
N LYS A 628 9.64 -52.33 44.23
CA LYS A 628 8.91 -51.06 44.15
C LYS A 628 8.87 -50.41 45.53
N GLY A 629 9.27 -49.14 45.61
CA GLY A 629 8.99 -48.31 46.79
C GLY A 629 7.51 -47.90 46.86
N SER A 630 7.16 -47.25 47.96
CA SER A 630 5.86 -46.63 48.16
C SER A 630 5.61 -45.50 47.16
N ILE A 631 4.34 -45.20 46.88
CA ILE A 631 3.95 -44.11 45.96
C ILE A 631 4.09 -42.71 46.58
N TYR A 632 4.39 -42.64 47.88
CA TYR A 632 4.49 -41.40 48.64
C TYR A 632 5.91 -40.83 48.54
N PRO A 633 6.08 -39.56 48.14
CA PRO A 633 7.36 -38.86 48.27
C PRO A 633 7.59 -38.45 49.73
N ILE A 634 8.78 -37.98 50.04
CA ILE A 634 9.09 -37.31 51.31
C ILE A 634 8.73 -35.83 51.18
N GLY A 635 8.13 -35.23 52.21
CA GLY A 635 7.98 -33.77 52.33
C GLY A 635 6.72 -33.16 51.71
N SER A 636 6.07 -33.83 50.76
CA SER A 636 4.86 -33.29 50.08
C SER A 636 3.70 -33.09 51.07
N GLU A 637 2.81 -32.12 50.85
CA GLU A 637 1.55 -31.98 51.61
C GLU A 637 0.33 -32.60 50.92
N HIS A 638 0.47 -33.02 49.65
CA HIS A 638 -0.65 -33.48 48.83
C HIS A 638 -1.23 -34.84 49.21
N TYR A 639 -0.53 -35.59 50.07
CA TYR A 639 -0.94 -36.90 50.54
C TYR A 639 -1.31 -36.87 52.03
N LYS A 640 -2.13 -37.83 52.48
CA LYS A 640 -2.57 -37.97 53.88
C LYS A 640 -1.38 -37.85 54.86
N ALA A 641 -1.64 -37.28 56.03
CA ALA A 641 -0.64 -37.02 57.06
C ALA A 641 0.06 -38.29 57.57
N GLU A 642 -0.67 -39.41 57.56
CA GLU A 642 -0.15 -40.73 57.92
C GLU A 642 0.23 -41.49 56.65
N ARG A 643 1.54 -41.76 56.50
CA ARG A 643 2.14 -42.45 55.36
C ARG A 643 2.79 -43.73 55.83
N GLU A 644 2.60 -44.79 55.07
CA GLU A 644 3.27 -46.06 55.28
C GLU A 644 4.27 -46.33 54.15
N TYR A 645 5.54 -46.48 54.54
CA TYR A 645 6.62 -46.87 53.64
C TYR A 645 6.82 -48.37 53.74
N ALA A 646 6.61 -49.10 52.64
CA ALA A 646 6.67 -50.56 52.66
C ALA A 646 8.10 -51.05 52.88
N LEU A 647 8.33 -51.85 53.93
CA LEU A 647 9.59 -52.52 54.17
C LEU A 647 9.65 -53.84 53.41
N HIS A 648 10.67 -53.99 52.58
CA HIS A 648 10.98 -55.23 51.91
C HIS A 648 12.24 -55.85 52.50
N VAL A 649 12.22 -57.16 52.73
CA VAL A 649 13.32 -57.91 53.35
C VAL A 649 13.69 -59.09 52.47
N PHE A 650 14.98 -59.24 52.17
CA PHE A 650 15.50 -60.32 51.34
C PHE A 650 16.82 -60.85 51.90
N GLU A 651 17.08 -62.13 51.66
CA GLU A 651 18.38 -62.75 51.93
C GLU A 651 19.35 -62.41 50.80
N THR A 652 20.56 -61.98 51.16
CA THR A 652 21.63 -61.61 50.23
C THR A 652 22.37 -62.84 49.75
N GLN A 653 22.67 -62.92 48.46
CA GLN A 653 23.52 -63.95 47.86
C GLN A 653 24.84 -63.34 47.38
N PRO A 654 25.96 -64.09 47.40
CA PRO A 654 27.22 -63.61 46.87
C PRO A 654 27.09 -63.18 45.40
N ASN A 655 27.61 -62.00 45.07
CA ASN A 655 27.52 -61.35 43.74
C ASN A 655 26.14 -60.77 43.38
N ASP A 656 25.21 -60.63 44.33
CA ASP A 656 24.04 -59.80 44.10
C ASP A 656 24.48 -58.36 43.82
N ILE A 657 23.86 -57.72 42.83
CA ILE A 657 24.12 -56.31 42.52
C ILE A 657 22.85 -55.50 42.72
N ILE A 658 22.97 -54.39 43.44
CA ILE A 658 21.88 -53.46 43.70
C ILE A 658 22.17 -52.17 42.93
N TYR A 659 21.20 -51.73 42.13
CA TYR A 659 21.20 -50.41 41.51
C TYR A 659 20.15 -49.51 42.13
N MET A 660 20.56 -48.29 42.48
CA MET A 660 19.72 -47.20 42.96
C MET A 660 19.97 -46.00 42.07
N TYR A 661 18.94 -45.30 41.62
CA TYR A 661 19.10 -44.20 40.68
C TYR A 661 17.93 -43.23 40.72
N SER A 662 18.19 -41.96 40.35
CA SER A 662 17.19 -40.91 40.13
C SER A 662 16.58 -40.99 38.73
N ASP A 663 15.58 -40.17 38.44
CA ASP A 663 14.89 -40.23 37.15
C ASP A 663 15.64 -39.58 35.97
N GLY A 664 16.66 -38.76 36.23
CA GLY A 664 17.29 -37.95 35.18
C GLY A 664 17.88 -38.74 34.01
N PHE A 665 18.47 -39.92 34.25
CA PHE A 665 19.01 -40.74 33.15
C PHE A 665 17.89 -41.26 32.23
N GLN A 666 16.81 -41.78 32.82
CA GLN A 666 15.70 -42.35 32.05
C GLN A 666 14.86 -41.27 31.36
N ASP A 667 14.87 -40.05 31.89
CA ASP A 667 14.12 -38.91 31.36
C ASP A 667 14.93 -38.03 30.38
N GLN A 668 16.23 -38.30 30.24
CA GLN A 668 17.09 -37.60 29.29
C GLN A 668 16.58 -37.70 27.85
N PHE A 669 16.37 -36.54 27.22
CA PHE A 669 16.08 -36.45 25.79
C PHE A 669 17.33 -36.68 24.92
N GLY A 670 17.16 -37.42 23.82
CA GLY A 670 18.25 -37.73 22.92
C GLY A 670 17.88 -38.58 21.71
N GLY A 671 18.91 -39.06 21.02
CA GLY A 671 18.83 -39.85 19.80
C GLY A 671 18.30 -39.07 18.58
N LYS A 672 18.33 -39.71 17.41
CA LYS A 672 17.95 -39.09 16.12
C LYS A 672 16.53 -38.50 16.06
N LYS A 673 15.64 -38.92 16.97
CA LYS A 673 14.22 -38.53 17.01
C LYS A 673 13.87 -37.66 18.22
N GLY A 674 14.84 -37.26 19.06
CA GLY A 674 14.61 -36.42 20.23
C GLY A 674 13.60 -37.00 21.23
N ARG A 675 13.80 -38.24 21.67
CA ARG A 675 12.90 -38.93 22.61
C ARG A 675 13.58 -39.12 23.96
N LYS A 676 12.79 -39.34 25.02
CA LYS A 676 13.31 -39.77 26.33
C LYS A 676 14.00 -41.13 26.21
N TYR A 677 15.00 -41.40 27.07
CA TYR A 677 15.72 -42.68 27.10
C TYR A 677 14.80 -43.85 27.50
N MET A 678 13.83 -43.59 28.39
CA MET A 678 12.83 -44.50 28.95
C MET A 678 13.38 -45.52 29.95
N SER A 679 12.64 -45.71 31.05
CA SER A 679 12.97 -46.61 32.15
C SER A 679 13.24 -48.06 31.72
N LYS A 680 12.47 -48.59 30.76
CA LYS A 680 12.65 -49.97 30.26
C LYS A 680 14.01 -50.16 29.59
N LYS A 681 14.43 -49.19 28.76
CA LYS A 681 15.72 -49.22 28.08
C LYS A 681 16.86 -49.10 29.09
N PHE A 682 16.72 -48.21 30.07
CA PHE A 682 17.73 -48.01 31.10
C PHE A 682 17.97 -49.26 31.96
N ARG A 683 16.90 -49.96 32.36
CA ARG A 683 17.01 -51.24 33.08
C ARG A 683 17.75 -52.31 32.27
N GLN A 684 17.44 -52.43 30.99
CA GLN A 684 18.13 -53.37 30.11
C GLN A 684 19.61 -53.02 29.94
N PHE A 685 19.91 -51.72 29.88
CA PHE A 685 21.28 -51.24 29.84
C PHE A 685 22.05 -51.58 31.13
N LEU A 686 21.50 -51.29 32.32
CA LEU A 686 22.13 -51.67 33.59
C LEU A 686 22.35 -53.18 33.70
N LEU A 687 21.37 -54.00 33.28
CA LEU A 687 21.54 -55.45 33.22
C LEU A 687 22.68 -55.86 32.27
N SER A 688 22.82 -55.19 31.12
CA SER A 688 23.92 -55.48 30.20
C SER A 688 25.28 -55.14 30.80
N LEU A 689 25.35 -54.21 31.76
CA LEU A 689 26.58 -53.81 32.43
C LEU A 689 26.91 -54.67 33.66
N SER A 690 25.96 -55.41 34.22
CA SER A 690 26.09 -56.03 35.55
C SER A 690 27.20 -57.08 35.67
N HIS A 691 27.73 -57.59 34.56
CA HIS A 691 28.85 -58.54 34.56
C HIS A 691 30.24 -57.86 34.59
N LEU A 692 30.30 -56.55 34.36
CA LEU A 692 31.54 -55.77 34.31
C LEU A 692 31.97 -55.30 35.70
N PRO A 693 33.26 -54.98 35.92
CA PRO A 693 33.72 -54.31 37.13
C PRO A 693 33.00 -52.97 37.36
N MET A 694 32.73 -52.62 38.63
CA MET A 694 31.92 -51.44 38.98
C MET A 694 32.42 -50.12 38.39
N GLU A 695 33.73 -49.91 38.36
CA GLU A 695 34.36 -48.75 37.73
C GLU A 695 34.10 -48.68 36.21
N GLU A 696 34.12 -49.83 35.53
CA GLU A 696 33.82 -49.89 34.10
C GLU A 696 32.33 -49.62 33.84
N GLN A 697 31.45 -50.08 34.71
CA GLN A 697 30.02 -49.75 34.63
C GLN A 697 29.80 -48.24 34.74
N ARG A 698 30.43 -47.56 35.71
CA ARG A 698 30.37 -46.09 35.86
C ARG A 698 30.80 -45.38 34.58
N TYR A 699 31.91 -45.80 33.98
CA TYR A 699 32.40 -45.24 32.73
C TYR A 699 31.40 -45.44 31.57
N LYS A 700 30.85 -46.65 31.42
CA LYS A 700 29.86 -46.96 30.37
C LYS A 700 28.57 -46.16 30.53
N ILE A 701 28.11 -45.93 31.76
CA ILE A 701 26.93 -45.08 32.05
C ILE A 701 27.17 -43.66 31.53
N ASN A 702 28.34 -43.08 31.81
CA ASN A 702 28.69 -41.75 31.33
C ASN A 702 28.75 -41.67 29.79
N GLU A 703 29.36 -42.66 29.15
CA GLU A 703 29.49 -42.72 27.70
C GLU A 703 28.12 -42.91 27.01
N GLU A 704 27.25 -43.77 27.54
CA GLU A 704 25.89 -43.94 27.02
C GLU A 704 25.06 -42.66 27.15
N LEU A 705 25.15 -41.95 28.29
CA LEU A 705 24.46 -40.68 28.47
C LEU A 705 24.90 -39.63 27.44
N LYS A 706 26.21 -39.47 27.25
CA LYS A 706 26.77 -38.55 26.24
C LYS A 706 26.35 -38.93 24.82
N THR A 707 26.45 -40.21 24.49
CA THR A 707 26.08 -40.73 23.17
C THR A 707 24.60 -40.53 22.88
N TRP A 708 23.74 -40.71 23.88
CA TRP A 708 22.31 -40.47 23.75
C TRP A 708 21.98 -39.00 23.51
N MET A 709 22.57 -38.09 24.30
CA MET A 709 22.38 -36.64 24.14
C MET A 709 22.89 -36.13 22.77
N GLY A 710 24.07 -36.61 22.33
CA GLY A 710 24.76 -36.05 21.17
C GLY A 710 25.03 -34.54 21.30
N ASP A 711 25.25 -33.86 20.19
CA ASP A 711 25.57 -32.42 20.18
C ASP A 711 24.34 -31.50 20.22
N HIS A 712 23.14 -32.08 20.10
CA HIS A 712 21.89 -31.33 19.90
C HIS A 712 21.04 -31.18 21.17
N TYR A 713 21.27 -32.00 22.20
CA TYR A 713 20.46 -32.02 23.41
C TYR A 713 21.31 -31.71 24.64
N GLN A 714 20.78 -30.85 25.51
CA GLN A 714 21.36 -30.58 26.83
C GLN A 714 20.83 -31.57 27.87
N GLN A 715 21.51 -31.66 29.01
CA GLN A 715 21.08 -32.51 30.11
C GLN A 715 19.70 -32.06 30.63
N THR A 716 18.76 -32.99 30.80
CA THR A 716 17.35 -32.68 31.12
C THR A 716 17.15 -32.46 32.62
N ASP A 717 17.76 -33.32 33.44
CA ASP A 717 17.69 -33.27 34.90
C ASP A 717 19.02 -33.69 35.55
N ASP A 718 19.13 -33.54 36.87
CA ASP A 718 20.23 -34.12 37.64
C ASP A 718 20.25 -35.66 37.49
N VAL A 719 21.45 -36.25 37.48
CA VAL A 719 21.58 -37.71 37.26
C VAL A 719 22.39 -38.35 38.38
N LEU A 720 21.75 -39.23 39.13
CA LEU A 720 22.37 -40.09 40.13
C LEU A 720 22.16 -41.57 39.78
N VAL A 721 23.25 -42.33 39.72
CA VAL A 721 23.23 -43.79 39.57
C VAL A 721 24.27 -44.39 40.51
N MET A 722 23.84 -45.29 41.38
CA MET A 722 24.68 -46.03 42.32
C MET A 722 24.56 -47.52 42.04
N GLY A 723 25.69 -48.22 42.06
CA GLY A 723 25.77 -49.67 41.93
C GLY A 723 26.59 -50.26 43.06
N VAL A 724 26.07 -51.28 43.74
CA VAL A 724 26.72 -51.94 44.88
C VAL A 724 26.66 -53.45 44.70
N LYS A 725 27.81 -54.12 44.77
CA LYS A 725 27.90 -55.58 44.73
C LYS A 725 28.10 -56.13 46.15
N LEU A 726 27.30 -57.13 46.51
CA LEU A 726 27.30 -57.79 47.82
C LEU A 726 28.20 -59.03 47.85
#